data_AF-A0A2H3I4I7-F1
#
_entry.id   AF-A0A2H3I4I7-F1
#
_cell.length_a   1.000
_cell.length_b   1.000
_cell.length_c   1.000
_cell.angle_alpha   90.00
_cell.angle_beta   90.00
_cell.angle_gamma   90.00
#
_symmetry.space_group_name_H-M   'P 1'
#
loop_
_entity.id
_entity.type
_entity.pdbx_description
1 polymer ?
#
loop_
_entity_poly.entity_id
_entity_poly.type
_entity_poly.pdbx_seq_one_letter_code
_entity_poly.pdbx_strand_id
1 'polypeptide(L)'
;MASIISSTTLTTTTKAQWHFVLHGGCSETCADADRQRETIENLQAVAESVTRALNQGATAKEAVVLAVAGLEDCPTFNAGHGAALNENGIHQLEAGLVDGASKTYGAVGLLETTKNPIRLANELLEHGPHTIMVGTAADDMAKKLGLETVPNSYFSTAFRKGLWERSKGNKIVSGANGTVGAVVLDSYGQLAAGGSTGGGTGKMDGRLGDTAILGAGLYADDRTLRDAARQALLPVSQAGASCAVLAIDANGESIVESNARHFPVAWGSSSSPSPKSVIHPTTIPVLQTHEIYHDDQLVIGHSRYPSTRGHTLAAFKTDVKSLFALTLDEFLRAMNTLRTINSALRKFYHVERCALITEGKDVLSIWPLHGLGRDWKPIMSDVKEYHKTFPGYVSSHDGPMMASEQLDDICSKIRSVSGLSEPLNYRFDGPDDDKNLFARIIRGELPQYRVWEDEEHVAFLTPFANADGFTVLVPRVHLSSDILSLEEQSYTKLMAAAHGMAGMLMKAFDTQQCGMIFEGFEIDYAHVKLIPIHSPADAPLDAVASFHETYQGYVSSLQGPICQNCPELVRTSQALRRNIRPPESVTPPRSWSNPDRHLLTVLQDPWYKRLFTIQDTLFHTSTDFFHKSHGYQYCLVPSTTDAVSSPMGLGSDSLPVSVSLLGQPTYLADSMQFALEYFLRIRDPVPGVYYVSTSFRGEDHDARHVNQFHHVECELRGSFAQGIKIAEGYILNLVARLLRDYEAIIQASTADGTGRLDHLTSLHDYAKSHGGGFPQITFDDALSLPTMQDGKDAITWRPVSESDLSKGRTLTPLGEKRLLEHFGGGPVWLTEMDHLSVPFYQAYTDPGHTKARCADLLLGKGEVLGLGERHVSAGEVWDALDLHRVPDKEKYRWYAGIRESKPLQTVGWGMGIERFLAWVFRHDDIRDMLIVPRLKGMSFAP
;
A
#
# COMPACT_ATOMS: atom_id res chain seq x y z
N MET A 1 48.38 34.93 49.42
CA MET A 1 49.56 34.03 49.37
C MET A 1 49.04 32.66 48.94
N ALA A 2 49.05 32.35 47.64
CA ALA A 2 50.07 31.59 46.88
C ALA A 2 49.69 30.09 46.84
N SER A 3 49.63 29.34 45.73
CA SER A 3 50.11 29.49 44.33
C SER A 3 49.12 28.77 43.39
N ILE A 4 48.74 29.31 42.23
CA ILE A 4 49.40 29.20 40.90
C ILE A 4 50.04 27.82 40.63
N ILE A 5 49.38 27.01 39.80
CA ILE A 5 50.05 26.23 38.74
C ILE A 5 49.27 26.50 37.44
N SER A 6 49.92 27.24 36.56
CA SER A 6 49.59 27.37 35.14
C SER A 6 50.05 26.11 34.42
N SER A 7 49.17 25.47 33.66
CA SER A 7 49.58 24.68 32.50
C SER A 7 48.78 25.13 31.28
N THR A 8 49.30 26.13 30.59
CA THR A 8 49.05 26.37 29.17
C THR A 8 49.55 25.17 28.38
N THR A 9 48.71 24.16 28.19
CA THR A 9 48.76 23.34 26.98
C THR A 9 47.96 24.08 25.91
N LEU A 10 48.69 24.75 25.01
CA LEU A 10 48.20 25.04 23.67
C LEU A 10 47.94 23.69 23.00
N THR A 11 46.76 23.11 23.24
CA THR A 11 46.16 22.19 22.29
C THR A 11 45.90 23.02 21.04
N THR A 12 46.72 22.82 20.02
CA THR A 12 46.34 23.10 18.64
C THR A 12 44.98 22.44 18.42
N THR A 13 43.91 23.21 18.57
CA THR A 13 42.56 22.80 18.20
C THR A 13 42.61 22.54 16.71
N THR A 14 42.75 21.27 16.33
CA THR A 14 42.30 20.80 15.02
C THR A 14 40.93 21.39 14.81
N LYS A 15 40.80 22.34 13.85
CA LYS A 15 39.49 22.90 13.47
C LYS A 15 38.55 21.72 13.25
N ALA A 16 37.45 21.64 13.99
CA ALA A 16 36.51 20.55 13.81
C ALA A 16 35.97 20.60 12.38
N GLN A 17 35.73 19.42 11.82
CA GLN A 17 35.28 19.24 10.45
C GLN A 17 33.78 19.55 10.35
N TRP A 18 33.38 20.42 9.42
CA TRP A 18 31.97 20.66 9.13
C TRP A 18 31.44 19.63 8.12
N HIS A 19 30.16 19.30 8.23
CA HIS A 19 29.40 18.39 7.37
C HIS A 19 27.99 18.93 7.17
N PHE A 20 27.41 18.78 5.98
CA PHE A 20 26.00 19.10 5.76
C PHE A 20 25.36 18.16 4.75
N VAL A 21 24.03 18.01 4.89
CA VAL A 21 23.15 17.38 3.92
C VAL A 21 21.89 18.22 3.78
N LEU A 22 21.44 18.45 2.56
CA LEU A 22 20.21 19.17 2.26
C LEU A 22 19.40 18.44 1.19
N HIS A 23 18.07 18.62 1.21
CA HIS A 23 17.17 18.02 0.22
C HIS A 23 16.20 19.04 -0.38
N GLY A 24 15.89 18.83 -1.65
CA GLY A 24 14.85 19.56 -2.37
C GLY A 24 13.44 19.01 -2.17
N GLY A 25 13.28 17.88 -1.48
CA GLY A 25 11.98 17.31 -1.09
C GLY A 25 11.55 16.06 -1.85
N CYS A 26 10.75 15.22 -1.19
CA CYS A 26 10.37 13.90 -1.71
C CYS A 26 9.09 13.94 -2.56
N SER A 27 9.01 13.17 -3.64
CA SER A 27 7.77 12.97 -4.39
C SER A 27 7.60 11.56 -4.98
N GLU A 28 6.34 11.14 -5.12
CA GLU A 28 5.91 9.93 -5.85
C GLU A 28 5.97 10.10 -7.38
N THR A 29 5.97 11.32 -7.90
CA THR A 29 6.01 11.54 -9.35
C THR A 29 7.44 11.66 -9.84
N CYS A 30 7.81 10.87 -10.85
CA CYS A 30 9.08 11.04 -11.55
C CYS A 30 8.99 12.32 -12.40
N ALA A 31 9.91 13.27 -12.18
CA ALA A 31 10.08 14.39 -13.10
C ALA A 31 10.73 13.88 -14.40
N ASP A 32 10.48 14.54 -15.53
CA ASP A 32 11.22 14.26 -16.76
C ASP A 32 12.72 14.57 -16.60
N ALA A 33 13.55 14.07 -17.52
CA ALA A 33 15.00 14.17 -17.42
C ALA A 33 15.51 15.61 -17.35
N ASP A 34 14.86 16.56 -18.04
CA ASP A 34 15.28 17.97 -18.04
C ASP A 34 14.98 18.63 -16.70
N ARG A 35 13.85 18.31 -16.08
CA ARG A 35 13.49 18.81 -14.76
C ARG A 35 14.28 18.16 -13.64
N GLN A 36 14.67 16.90 -13.79
CA GLN A 36 15.63 16.25 -12.88
C GLN A 36 16.97 16.98 -12.93
N ARG A 37 17.46 17.29 -14.14
CA ARG A 37 18.70 18.06 -14.35
C ARG A 37 18.62 19.44 -13.71
N GLU A 38 17.55 20.19 -13.99
CA GLU A 38 17.29 21.51 -13.39
C GLU A 38 17.25 21.43 -11.85
N THR A 39 16.60 20.39 -11.30
CA THR A 39 16.53 20.17 -9.85
C THR A 39 17.92 19.95 -9.26
N ILE A 40 18.76 19.12 -9.90
CA ILE A 40 20.14 18.85 -9.46
C ILE A 40 20.99 20.12 -9.53
N GLU A 41 20.92 20.88 -10.64
CA GLU A 41 21.66 22.12 -10.84
C GLU A 41 21.30 23.18 -9.79
N ASN A 42 20.01 23.38 -9.52
CA ASN A 42 19.54 24.33 -8.52
C ASN A 42 19.93 23.89 -7.10
N LEU A 43 19.88 22.59 -6.79
CA LEU A 43 20.31 22.06 -5.51
C LEU A 43 21.82 22.25 -5.29
N GLN A 44 22.60 22.02 -6.36
CA GLN A 44 24.04 22.20 -6.37
C GLN A 44 24.43 23.66 -6.08
N ALA A 45 23.75 24.63 -6.69
CA ALA A 45 23.99 26.05 -6.45
C ALA A 45 23.77 26.47 -4.98
N VAL A 46 22.75 25.89 -4.33
CA VAL A 46 22.50 26.10 -2.89
C VAL A 46 23.61 25.46 -2.06
N ALA A 47 23.98 24.21 -2.36
CA ALA A 47 25.04 23.48 -1.65
C ALA A 47 26.40 24.20 -1.73
N GLU A 48 26.75 24.80 -2.87
CA GLU A 48 27.96 25.62 -3.03
C GLU A 48 27.93 26.87 -2.15
N SER A 49 26.76 27.49 -2.00
CA SER A 49 26.60 28.67 -1.14
C SER A 49 26.77 28.32 0.34
N VAL A 50 26.20 27.19 0.78
CA VAL A 50 26.39 26.64 2.13
C VAL A 50 27.86 26.31 2.39
N THR A 51 28.53 25.67 1.42
CA THR A 51 29.95 25.34 1.52
C THR A 51 30.82 26.58 1.68
N ARG A 52 30.55 27.65 0.92
CA ARG A 52 31.25 28.93 1.07
C ARG A 52 31.06 29.53 2.47
N ALA A 53 29.84 29.52 3.00
CA ALA A 53 29.54 30.05 4.32
C ALA A 53 30.24 29.26 5.44
N LEU A 54 30.19 27.92 5.40
CA LEU A 54 30.87 27.06 6.38
C LEU A 54 32.39 27.22 6.33
N ASN A 55 32.97 27.36 5.14
CA ASN A 55 34.40 27.68 5.00
C ASN A 55 34.79 29.04 5.59
N GLN A 56 33.85 29.98 5.66
CA GLN A 56 34.03 31.28 6.30
C GLN A 56 33.73 31.27 7.81
N GLY A 57 33.38 30.12 8.38
CA GLY A 57 33.17 29.94 9.81
C GLY A 57 31.74 30.18 10.28
N ALA A 58 30.75 30.12 9.38
CA ALA A 58 29.34 30.15 9.73
C ALA A 58 28.99 29.02 10.72
N THR A 59 28.08 29.32 11.65
CA THR A 59 27.50 28.34 12.57
C THR A 59 26.52 27.41 11.86
N ALA A 60 26.21 26.27 12.47
CA ALA A 60 25.28 25.29 11.91
C ALA A 60 23.91 25.91 11.62
N LYS A 61 23.41 26.72 12.56
CA LYS A 61 22.15 27.45 12.43
C LYS A 61 22.16 28.42 11.25
N GLU A 62 23.20 29.25 11.11
CA GLU A 62 23.35 30.19 9.99
C GLU A 62 23.39 29.45 8.64
N ALA A 63 24.10 28.33 8.59
CA ALA A 63 24.19 27.49 7.39
C ALA A 63 22.84 26.85 7.03
N VAL A 64 22.05 26.37 8.00
CA VAL A 64 20.69 25.85 7.75
C VAL A 64 19.76 26.95 7.24
N VAL A 65 19.76 28.12 7.88
CA VAL A 65 18.93 29.26 7.43
C VAL A 65 19.30 29.68 6.00
N LEU A 66 20.59 29.73 5.68
CA LEU A 66 21.08 29.99 4.33
C LEU A 66 20.61 28.94 3.33
N ALA A 67 20.75 27.65 3.68
CA ALA A 67 20.36 26.53 2.83
C ALA A 67 18.86 26.56 2.51
N VAL A 68 18.02 26.59 3.54
CA VAL A 68 16.56 26.53 3.38
C VAL A 68 16.02 27.79 2.71
N ALA A 69 16.56 28.98 3.02
CA ALA A 69 16.17 30.21 2.32
C ALA A 69 16.53 30.17 0.83
N GLY A 70 17.69 29.61 0.48
CA GLY A 70 18.07 29.39 -0.92
C GLY A 70 17.12 28.44 -1.66
N LEU A 71 16.59 27.42 -0.96
CA LEU A 71 15.58 26.52 -1.50
C LEU A 71 14.19 27.19 -1.61
N GLU A 72 13.83 28.07 -0.67
CA GLU A 72 12.61 28.89 -0.71
C GLU A 72 12.62 29.91 -1.85
N ASP A 73 13.78 30.49 -2.18
CA ASP A 73 13.92 31.46 -3.28
C ASP A 73 13.87 30.78 -4.66
N CYS A 74 14.08 29.46 -4.72
CA CYS A 74 14.13 28.68 -5.93
C CYS A 74 12.73 28.22 -6.38
N PRO A 75 12.28 28.54 -7.61
CA PRO A 75 10.94 28.19 -8.09
C PRO A 75 10.73 26.67 -8.33
N THR A 76 11.81 25.88 -8.34
CA THR A 76 11.76 24.42 -8.57
C THR A 76 11.21 23.65 -7.37
N PHE A 77 11.46 24.11 -6.15
CA PHE A 77 11.11 23.36 -4.92
C PHE A 77 9.76 23.80 -4.33
N ASN A 78 9.11 22.94 -3.55
CA ASN A 78 7.82 23.25 -2.91
C ASN A 78 8.01 24.03 -1.60
N ALA A 79 8.72 25.14 -1.68
CA ALA A 79 8.92 26.08 -0.58
C ALA A 79 9.05 27.48 -1.18
N GLY A 80 8.58 28.50 -0.46
CA GLY A 80 8.62 29.89 -0.94
C GLY A 80 8.11 30.07 -2.37
N HIS A 81 8.96 30.56 -3.28
CA HIS A 81 8.67 30.94 -4.66
C HIS A 81 8.05 29.80 -5.52
N GLY A 82 8.26 28.55 -5.12
CA GLY A 82 7.70 27.38 -5.80
C GLY A 82 6.62 26.65 -5.00
N ALA A 83 6.01 27.27 -3.98
CA ALA A 83 5.09 26.58 -3.07
C ALA A 83 3.80 26.05 -3.71
N ALA A 84 3.21 25.03 -3.10
CA ALA A 84 1.92 24.48 -3.47
C ALA A 84 0.76 25.42 -3.11
N LEU A 85 -0.33 25.28 -3.85
CA LEU A 85 -1.57 26.03 -3.67
C LEU A 85 -2.57 25.20 -2.85
N ASN A 86 -3.28 25.83 -1.91
CA ASN A 86 -4.40 25.21 -1.19
C ASN A 86 -5.65 25.07 -2.09
N GLU A 87 -6.74 24.50 -1.57
CA GLU A 87 -7.99 24.30 -2.32
C GLU A 87 -8.58 25.59 -2.91
N ASN A 88 -8.32 26.73 -2.26
CA ASN A 88 -8.76 28.07 -2.67
C ASN A 88 -7.80 28.75 -3.67
N GLY A 89 -6.69 28.10 -4.03
CA GLY A 89 -5.68 28.69 -4.92
C GLY A 89 -4.82 29.75 -4.24
N ILE A 90 -4.63 29.64 -2.93
CA ILE A 90 -3.81 30.55 -2.11
C ILE A 90 -2.59 29.77 -1.59
N HIS A 91 -1.42 30.40 -1.55
CA HIS A 91 -0.23 29.83 -0.93
C HIS A 91 -0.24 30.07 0.58
N GLN A 92 -0.01 29.02 1.36
CA GLN A 92 0.14 29.07 2.82
C GLN A 92 1.39 28.32 3.20
N LEU A 93 2.43 29.05 3.61
CA LEU A 93 3.78 28.52 3.82
C LEU A 93 4.02 28.20 5.29
N GLU A 94 4.92 27.25 5.54
CA GLU A 94 5.36 26.88 6.88
C GLU A 94 6.84 26.51 6.91
N ALA A 95 7.50 26.76 8.04
CA ALA A 95 8.90 26.41 8.27
C ALA A 95 9.18 26.16 9.76
N GLY A 96 10.23 25.38 10.02
CA GLY A 96 10.72 25.10 11.37
C GLY A 96 12.25 25.06 11.41
N LEU A 97 12.83 25.47 12.54
CA LEU A 97 14.27 25.51 12.78
C LEU A 97 14.59 25.02 14.20
N VAL A 98 15.53 24.10 14.33
CA VAL A 98 16.07 23.58 15.59
C VAL A 98 17.55 23.94 15.69
N ASP A 99 17.95 24.52 16.82
CA ASP A 99 19.35 24.76 17.17
C ASP A 99 19.79 23.76 18.26
N GLY A 100 20.73 22.88 17.91
CA GLY A 100 21.27 21.87 18.83
C GLY A 100 22.15 22.44 19.94
N ALA A 101 22.76 23.61 19.73
CA ALA A 101 23.62 24.24 20.74
C ALA A 101 22.81 24.74 21.94
N SER A 102 21.71 25.44 21.66
CA SER A 102 20.80 25.99 22.67
C SER A 102 19.66 25.05 23.04
N LYS A 103 19.43 24.00 22.24
CA LYS A 103 18.28 23.09 22.32
C LYS A 103 16.93 23.82 22.18
N THR A 104 16.91 24.95 21.47
CA THR A 104 15.71 25.72 21.20
C THR A 104 15.15 25.43 19.80
N TYR A 105 13.90 25.87 19.61
CA TYR A 105 13.13 25.64 18.39
C TYR A 105 12.33 26.91 18.06
N GLY A 106 12.15 27.18 16.77
CA GLY A 106 11.27 28.23 16.26
C GLY A 106 10.49 27.71 15.05
N ALA A 107 9.21 28.06 14.96
CA ALA A 107 8.35 27.64 13.86
C ALA A 107 7.34 28.69 13.45
N VAL A 108 7.01 28.66 12.17
CA VAL A 108 5.97 29.51 11.58
C VAL A 108 5.11 28.75 10.58
N GLY A 109 3.87 29.21 10.40
CA GLY A 109 2.93 28.54 9.51
C GLY A 109 1.80 29.44 9.01
N LEU A 110 1.09 28.96 7.99
CA LEU A 110 -0.01 29.69 7.34
C LEU A 110 0.40 31.10 6.88
N LEU A 111 1.68 31.28 6.50
CA LEU A 111 2.18 32.56 6.01
C LEU A 111 1.74 32.78 4.57
N GLU A 112 1.30 33.99 4.25
CA GLU A 112 0.80 34.34 2.92
C GLU A 112 1.64 35.42 2.25
N THR A 113 2.49 36.12 3.00
CA THR A 113 3.27 37.26 2.48
C THR A 113 4.75 37.25 2.86
N THR A 114 5.17 36.56 3.92
CA THR A 114 6.59 36.46 4.29
C THR A 114 7.38 35.67 3.23
N LYS A 115 8.36 36.32 2.58
CA LYS A 115 9.09 35.72 1.45
C LYS A 115 9.86 34.45 1.82
N ASN A 116 10.59 34.48 2.94
CA ASN A 116 11.40 33.37 3.44
C ASN A 116 10.93 32.94 4.85
N PRO A 117 9.97 32.01 4.96
CA PRO A 117 9.48 31.47 6.23
C PRO A 117 10.59 31.06 7.22
N ILE A 118 11.67 30.41 6.76
CA ILE A 118 12.75 29.96 7.66
C ILE A 118 13.46 31.12 8.37
N ARG A 119 13.55 32.30 7.75
CA ARG A 119 14.16 33.47 8.39
C ARG A 119 13.30 33.99 9.53
N LEU A 120 11.98 33.97 9.38
CA LEU A 120 11.07 34.32 10.47
C LEU A 120 11.12 33.27 11.59
N ALA A 121 11.23 31.98 11.27
CA ALA A 121 11.46 30.94 12.27
C ALA A 121 12.76 31.18 13.06
N ASN A 122 13.83 31.64 12.40
CA ASN A 122 15.08 32.04 13.06
C ASN A 122 14.89 33.24 13.99
N GLU A 123 14.19 34.29 13.56
CA GLU A 123 13.91 35.44 14.43
C GLU A 123 13.08 35.06 15.66
N LEU A 124 12.11 34.15 15.52
CA LEU A 124 11.37 33.61 16.66
C LEU A 124 12.25 32.81 17.60
N LEU A 125 13.18 32.01 17.08
CA LEU A 125 14.12 31.22 17.87
C LEU A 125 15.07 32.14 18.66
N GLU A 126 15.58 33.21 18.04
CA GLU A 126 16.56 34.12 18.65
C GLU A 126 15.95 35.14 19.62
N HIS A 127 14.77 35.67 19.26
CA HIS A 127 14.23 36.89 19.87
C HIS A 127 12.75 36.79 20.23
N GLY A 128 12.08 35.70 19.84
CA GLY A 128 10.65 35.52 20.04
C GLY A 128 10.27 35.15 21.48
N PRO A 129 9.19 35.73 22.04
CA PRO A 129 8.62 35.26 23.30
C PRO A 129 7.81 33.96 23.13
N HIS A 130 7.60 33.51 21.88
CA HIS A 130 6.79 32.36 21.52
C HIS A 130 7.54 31.48 20.52
N THR A 131 7.42 30.17 20.70
CA THR A 131 8.12 29.16 19.88
C THR A 131 7.46 28.94 18.52
N ILE A 132 6.13 29.15 18.42
CA ILE A 132 5.35 28.92 17.20
C ILE A 132 4.39 30.08 16.96
N MET A 133 4.34 30.60 15.73
CA MET A 133 3.34 31.60 15.31
C MET A 133 2.75 31.27 13.94
N VAL A 134 1.45 31.54 13.75
CA VAL A 134 0.77 31.20 12.49
C VAL A 134 -0.12 32.33 11.96
N GLY A 135 -0.38 32.29 10.65
CA GLY A 135 -1.34 33.14 9.96
C GLY A 135 -0.88 34.59 9.86
N THR A 136 -1.84 35.50 9.70
CA THR A 136 -1.59 36.95 9.54
C THR A 136 -0.77 37.55 10.68
N ALA A 137 -0.90 37.03 11.91
CA ALA A 137 -0.11 37.51 13.04
C ALA A 137 1.41 37.26 12.87
N ALA A 138 1.78 36.15 12.22
CA ALA A 138 3.17 35.84 11.92
C ALA A 138 3.72 36.70 10.76
N ASP A 139 2.91 36.92 9.72
CA ASP A 139 3.26 37.87 8.63
C ASP A 139 3.43 39.31 9.13
N ASP A 140 2.55 39.77 10.03
CA ASP A 140 2.67 41.09 10.67
C ASP A 140 3.94 41.21 11.51
N MET A 141 4.34 40.13 12.18
CA MET A 141 5.59 40.07 12.91
C MET A 141 6.79 40.14 11.96
N ALA A 142 6.79 39.39 10.86
CA ALA A 142 7.85 39.45 9.85
C ALA A 142 8.06 40.88 9.35
N LYS A 143 6.96 41.59 9.05
CA LYS A 143 6.99 42.98 8.64
C LYS A 143 7.56 43.91 9.71
N LYS A 144 7.21 43.70 10.99
CA LYS A 144 7.76 44.49 12.11
C LYS A 144 9.26 44.27 12.32
N LEU A 145 9.73 43.05 12.07
CA LEU A 145 11.15 42.69 12.14
C LEU A 145 11.95 43.13 10.90
N GLY A 146 11.29 43.73 9.91
CA GLY A 146 11.95 44.20 8.69
C GLY A 146 12.30 43.08 7.70
N LEU A 147 11.70 41.90 7.83
CA LEU A 147 11.83 40.84 6.85
C LEU A 147 11.07 41.20 5.56
N GLU A 148 11.57 40.72 4.42
CA GLU A 148 10.99 40.99 3.11
C GLU A 148 9.60 40.32 2.99
N THR A 149 8.58 41.13 2.68
CA THR A 149 7.22 40.66 2.40
C THR A 149 6.89 40.84 0.92
N VAL A 150 6.25 39.84 0.32
CA VAL A 150 5.87 39.77 -1.10
C VAL A 150 4.36 39.51 -1.22
N PRO A 151 3.72 39.89 -2.35
CA PRO A 151 2.34 39.48 -2.60
C PRO A 151 2.25 37.95 -2.77
N ASN A 152 1.13 37.33 -2.37
CA ASN A 152 0.95 35.87 -2.44
C ASN A 152 1.19 35.29 -3.85
N SER A 153 0.89 36.06 -4.89
CA SER A 153 1.13 35.69 -6.29
C SER A 153 2.60 35.51 -6.66
N TYR A 154 3.54 36.01 -5.85
CA TYR A 154 4.97 35.77 -6.00
C TYR A 154 5.28 34.27 -5.92
N PHE A 155 4.64 33.53 -5.01
CA PHE A 155 4.92 32.11 -4.76
C PHE A 155 4.42 31.15 -5.85
N SER A 156 3.77 31.69 -6.89
CA SER A 156 3.16 30.92 -7.96
C SER A 156 4.10 30.73 -9.15
N THR A 157 4.31 29.48 -9.57
CA THR A 157 4.91 29.14 -10.87
C THR A 157 3.87 28.59 -11.84
N ALA A 158 4.16 28.65 -13.15
CA ALA A 158 3.28 28.04 -14.18
C ALA A 158 3.03 26.55 -13.90
N PHE A 159 4.06 25.84 -13.44
CA PHE A 159 3.95 24.44 -13.07
C PHE A 159 3.01 24.18 -11.88
N ARG A 160 3.11 24.99 -10.81
CA ARG A 160 2.26 24.84 -9.62
C ARG A 160 0.80 25.16 -9.93
N LYS A 161 0.55 26.20 -10.74
CA LYS A 161 -0.80 26.49 -11.24
C LYS A 161 -1.38 25.32 -12.03
N GLY A 162 -0.60 24.73 -12.94
CA GLY A 162 -1.04 23.55 -13.69
C GLY A 162 -1.31 22.32 -12.82
N LEU A 163 -0.53 22.09 -11.75
CA LEU A 163 -0.82 21.04 -10.76
C LEU A 163 -2.14 21.30 -10.01
N TRP A 164 -2.35 22.55 -9.59
CA TRP A 164 -3.56 22.95 -8.86
C TRP A 164 -4.81 22.86 -9.73
N GLU A 165 -4.75 23.27 -11.00
CA GLU A 165 -5.84 23.09 -11.96
C GLU A 165 -6.23 21.62 -12.12
N ARG A 166 -5.25 20.72 -12.13
CA ARG A 166 -5.48 19.27 -12.15
C ARG A 166 -6.06 18.72 -10.84
N SER A 167 -5.90 19.41 -9.71
CA SER A 167 -6.47 19.01 -8.41
C SER A 167 -7.94 19.41 -8.23
N LYS A 168 -8.51 20.26 -9.11
CA LYS A 168 -9.91 20.66 -9.05
C LYS A 168 -10.83 19.44 -9.25
N GLY A 169 -11.39 18.93 -8.14
CA GLY A 169 -12.17 17.69 -8.10
C GLY A 169 -11.97 16.82 -6.84
N ASN A 170 -11.60 17.43 -5.70
CA ASN A 170 -11.39 16.78 -4.38
C ASN A 170 -10.32 15.67 -4.34
N LYS A 171 -9.20 15.84 -5.04
CA LYS A 171 -8.01 14.97 -4.85
C LYS A 171 -6.81 15.83 -4.44
N ILE A 172 -6.24 15.55 -3.27
CA ILE A 172 -4.91 16.05 -2.92
C ILE A 172 -3.93 15.45 -3.94
N VAL A 173 -3.21 16.31 -4.67
CA VAL A 173 -2.21 15.88 -5.64
C VAL A 173 -0.84 16.04 -5.01
N SER A 174 -0.08 14.96 -4.91
CA SER A 174 1.34 15.03 -4.54
C SER A 174 2.08 15.84 -5.62
N GLY A 175 2.66 16.97 -5.21
CA GLY A 175 3.46 17.82 -6.10
C GLY A 175 4.83 17.20 -6.39
N ALA A 176 5.52 17.70 -7.42
CA ALA A 176 6.95 17.44 -7.58
C ALA A 176 7.69 18.14 -6.44
N ASN A 177 8.54 17.39 -5.75
CA ASN A 177 9.37 17.82 -4.60
C ASN A 177 8.53 18.29 -3.40
N GLY A 178 8.47 17.51 -2.32
CA GLY A 178 7.76 17.83 -1.07
C GLY A 178 8.45 18.89 -0.21
N THR A 179 8.46 18.71 1.10
CA THR A 179 9.19 19.57 2.06
C THR A 179 10.67 19.67 1.70
N VAL A 180 11.27 20.86 1.79
CA VAL A 180 12.72 21.07 1.67
C VAL A 180 13.35 21.12 3.05
N GLY A 181 14.66 20.85 3.16
CA GLY A 181 15.32 20.91 4.46
C GLY A 181 16.82 20.70 4.41
N ALA A 182 17.47 20.97 5.54
CA ALA A 182 18.90 20.83 5.73
C ALA A 182 19.24 20.40 7.17
N VAL A 183 20.30 19.61 7.30
CA VAL A 183 20.96 19.25 8.56
C VAL A 183 22.44 19.61 8.43
N VAL A 184 23.01 20.29 9.42
CA VAL A 184 24.39 20.78 9.39
C VAL A 184 25.09 20.48 10.72
N LEU A 185 26.32 19.98 10.64
CA LEU A 185 27.34 19.96 11.68
C LEU A 185 28.39 21.03 11.33
N ASP A 186 28.59 22.01 12.20
CA ASP A 186 29.58 23.07 11.97
C ASP A 186 30.98 22.76 12.52
N SER A 187 31.94 23.65 12.24
CA SER A 187 33.32 23.53 12.72
C SER A 187 33.50 23.77 14.23
N TYR A 188 32.41 24.05 14.95
CA TYR A 188 32.37 24.18 16.40
C TYR A 188 31.75 22.92 17.06
N GLY A 189 31.43 21.89 16.27
CA GLY A 189 30.80 20.66 16.74
C GLY A 189 29.33 20.83 17.12
N GLN A 190 28.65 21.86 16.59
CA GLN A 190 27.23 22.11 16.85
C GLN A 190 26.37 21.61 15.68
N LEU A 191 25.17 21.12 16.00
CA LEU A 191 24.19 20.64 15.03
C LEU A 191 23.02 21.61 14.90
N ALA A 192 22.48 21.75 13.70
CA ALA A 192 21.21 22.41 13.45
C ALA A 192 20.43 21.70 12.35
N ALA A 193 19.10 21.79 12.41
CA ALA A 193 18.22 21.23 11.39
C ALA A 193 17.05 22.18 11.12
N GLY A 194 16.61 22.26 9.86
CA GLY A 194 15.50 23.11 9.48
C GLY A 194 14.82 22.65 8.21
N GLY A 195 13.56 23.00 8.07
CA GLY A 195 12.74 22.64 6.92
C GLY A 195 11.69 23.69 6.59
N SER A 196 11.22 23.66 5.34
CA SER A 196 10.20 24.58 4.82
C SER A 196 9.32 23.89 3.79
N THR A 197 8.03 24.25 3.71
CA THR A 197 7.11 23.62 2.76
C THR A 197 5.90 24.51 2.42
N GLY A 198 5.39 24.33 1.21
CA GLY A 198 4.06 24.79 0.81
C GLY A 198 2.94 23.79 1.13
N GLY A 199 3.26 22.59 1.63
CA GLY A 199 2.32 21.49 1.86
C GLY A 199 1.85 20.81 0.56
N GLY A 200 0.77 20.03 0.63
CA GLY A 200 0.19 19.34 -0.52
C GLY A 200 -0.64 20.26 -1.43
N THR A 201 -0.59 20.06 -2.74
CA THR A 201 -1.46 20.80 -3.69
C THR A 201 -2.92 20.40 -3.47
N GLY A 202 -3.79 21.40 -3.30
CA GLY A 202 -5.20 21.20 -2.98
C GLY A 202 -5.45 20.87 -1.50
N LYS A 203 -4.49 21.14 -0.60
CA LYS A 203 -4.70 21.04 0.85
C LYS A 203 -5.85 21.96 1.29
N MET A 204 -6.54 21.59 2.37
CA MET A 204 -7.55 22.44 2.99
C MET A 204 -6.94 23.75 3.46
N ASP A 205 -7.74 24.83 3.38
CA ASP A 205 -7.37 26.11 3.94
C ASP A 205 -7.12 26.01 5.46
N GLY A 206 -6.03 26.62 5.94
CA GLY A 206 -5.63 26.56 7.34
C GLY A 206 -4.89 25.28 7.75
N ARG A 207 -4.59 24.36 6.83
CA ARG A 207 -3.80 23.15 7.13
C ARG A 207 -2.34 23.51 7.43
N LEU A 208 -1.90 23.20 8.64
CA LEU A 208 -0.51 23.19 9.09
C LEU A 208 0.08 21.77 9.06
N GLY A 209 1.37 21.65 8.79
CA GLY A 209 2.11 20.39 8.68
C GLY A 209 3.18 20.13 9.71
N ASP A 210 3.69 18.91 9.60
CA ASP A 210 4.76 18.35 10.41
C ASP A 210 6.05 19.19 10.39
N THR A 211 6.34 19.90 9.30
CA THR A 211 7.53 20.76 9.15
C THR A 211 7.59 21.85 10.23
N ALA A 212 6.44 22.40 10.64
CA ALA A 212 6.32 23.40 11.71
C ALA A 212 5.97 22.78 13.09
N ILE A 213 6.07 21.45 13.24
CA ILE A 213 5.79 20.73 14.48
C ILE A 213 7.05 19.95 14.90
N LEU A 214 7.67 20.39 16.00
CA LEU A 214 8.82 19.72 16.61
C LEU A 214 8.48 18.27 16.96
N GLY A 215 9.35 17.33 16.59
CA GLY A 215 9.16 15.90 16.79
C GLY A 215 8.32 15.21 15.71
N ALA A 216 7.68 15.95 14.80
CA ALA A 216 6.94 15.40 13.66
C ALA A 216 7.72 15.51 12.34
N GLY A 217 8.20 16.71 11.99
CA GLY A 217 8.98 16.95 10.75
C GLY A 217 10.49 17.17 10.98
N LEU A 218 10.87 17.51 12.21
CA LEU A 218 12.26 17.66 12.67
C LEU A 218 12.42 16.87 13.98
N TYR A 219 13.42 16.02 14.07
CA TYR A 219 13.57 15.05 15.17
C TYR A 219 15.01 14.99 15.69
N ALA A 220 15.18 14.55 16.94
CA ALA A 220 16.47 14.27 17.57
C ALA A 220 16.36 12.97 18.38
N ASP A 221 17.37 12.10 18.28
CA ASP A 221 17.38 10.73 18.81
C ASP A 221 18.70 10.43 19.55
N ASP A 222 18.70 9.42 20.43
CA ASP A 222 19.89 8.85 21.09
C ASP A 222 20.35 7.50 20.50
N ARG A 223 19.58 6.93 19.56
CA ARG A 223 19.92 5.70 18.81
C ARG A 223 20.99 5.93 17.75
N THR A 224 21.49 4.82 17.18
CA THR A 224 22.38 4.90 16.00
C THR A 224 21.66 5.55 14.83
N LEU A 225 22.39 6.30 14.01
CA LEU A 225 21.85 7.15 12.94
C LEU A 225 20.93 6.38 11.95
N ARG A 226 21.32 5.15 11.60
CA ARG A 226 20.57 4.30 10.67
C ARG A 226 19.29 3.74 11.28
N ASP A 227 19.34 3.26 12.52
CA ASP A 227 18.18 2.69 13.20
C ASP A 227 17.11 3.75 13.44
N ALA A 228 17.52 4.95 13.86
CA ALA A 228 16.65 6.10 14.03
C ALA A 228 15.94 6.48 12.71
N ALA A 229 16.69 6.58 11.62
CA ALA A 229 16.14 6.95 10.30
C ALA A 229 15.16 5.90 9.75
N ARG A 230 15.50 4.60 9.84
CA ARG A 230 14.59 3.52 9.41
C ARG A 230 13.33 3.46 10.25
N GLN A 231 13.44 3.62 11.57
CA GLN A 231 12.27 3.61 12.45
C GLN A 231 11.35 4.81 12.23
N ALA A 232 11.89 5.98 11.88
CA ALA A 232 11.09 7.14 11.50
C ALA A 232 10.33 6.91 10.17
N LEU A 233 10.94 6.20 9.22
CA LEU A 233 10.33 5.91 7.90
C LEU A 233 9.31 4.78 7.91
N LEU A 234 9.53 3.76 8.71
CA LEU A 234 8.75 2.51 8.70
C LEU A 234 7.23 2.76 8.81
N PRO A 235 6.70 3.53 9.79
CA PRO A 235 5.26 3.77 9.92
C PRO A 235 4.66 4.52 8.72
N VAL A 236 5.39 5.51 8.19
CA VAL A 236 4.93 6.32 7.05
C VAL A 236 4.95 5.51 5.76
N SER A 237 5.97 4.66 5.61
CA SER A 237 6.06 3.71 4.50
C SER A 237 4.97 2.63 4.57
N GLN A 238 4.62 2.15 5.76
CA GLN A 238 3.50 1.20 5.95
C GLN A 238 2.15 1.83 5.62
N ALA A 239 1.99 3.14 5.87
CA ALA A 239 0.81 3.90 5.45
C ALA A 239 0.77 4.17 3.93
N GLY A 240 1.81 3.76 3.18
CA GLY A 240 1.89 3.91 1.72
C GLY A 240 2.22 5.32 1.24
N ALA A 241 2.75 6.17 2.10
CA ALA A 241 3.16 7.53 1.74
C ALA A 241 4.66 7.60 1.40
N SER A 242 5.00 8.46 0.43
CA SER A 242 6.38 8.85 0.16
C SER A 242 6.96 9.60 1.35
N CYS A 243 8.12 9.17 1.81
CA CYS A 243 8.85 9.74 2.92
C CYS A 243 10.35 9.54 2.72
N ALA A 244 11.12 10.47 3.29
CA ALA A 244 12.56 10.41 3.33
C ALA A 244 13.06 11.08 4.60
N VAL A 245 14.20 10.61 5.11
CA VAL A 245 14.87 11.12 6.30
C VAL A 245 16.33 11.40 5.93
N LEU A 246 16.79 12.60 6.29
CA LEU A 246 18.19 12.94 6.36
C LEU A 246 18.60 13.02 7.81
N ALA A 247 19.78 12.52 8.16
CA ALA A 247 20.33 12.73 9.48
C ALA A 247 21.85 12.86 9.43
N ILE A 248 22.41 13.62 10.37
CA ILE A 248 23.86 13.75 10.62
C ILE A 248 24.09 13.55 12.12
N ASP A 249 25.09 12.75 12.48
CA ASP A 249 25.49 12.55 13.87
C ASP A 249 26.57 13.55 14.33
N ALA A 250 26.92 13.50 15.61
CA ALA A 250 27.95 14.39 16.18
C ALA A 250 29.37 14.13 15.65
N ASN A 251 29.61 13.00 14.98
CA ASN A 251 30.90 12.64 14.37
C ASN A 251 31.00 13.08 12.90
N GLY A 252 29.91 13.58 12.31
CA GLY A 252 29.84 13.96 10.90
C GLY A 252 29.46 12.82 9.97
N GLU A 253 29.01 11.67 10.50
CA GLU A 253 28.39 10.64 9.69
C GLU A 253 27.00 11.09 9.24
N SER A 254 26.71 10.94 7.94
CA SER A 254 25.42 11.30 7.37
C SER A 254 24.70 10.08 6.79
N ILE A 255 23.38 10.01 6.97
CA ILE A 255 22.54 9.02 6.32
C ILE A 255 21.38 9.67 5.57
N VAL A 256 21.02 9.04 4.46
CA VAL A 256 19.82 9.32 3.69
C VAL A 256 19.04 8.03 3.58
N GLU A 257 17.81 8.02 4.09
CA GLU A 257 16.89 6.89 3.95
C GLU A 257 15.61 7.40 3.27
N SER A 258 15.09 6.67 2.29
CA SER A 258 13.96 7.13 1.47
C SER A 258 13.18 5.96 0.90
N ASN A 259 11.85 6.05 0.91
CA ASN A 259 10.98 5.21 0.10
C ASN A 259 10.41 5.98 -1.10
N ALA A 260 10.77 7.26 -1.29
CA ALA A 260 10.23 8.09 -2.35
C ALA A 260 10.78 7.72 -3.73
N ARG A 261 10.01 8.03 -4.78
CA ARG A 261 10.44 7.83 -6.17
C ARG A 261 11.44 8.88 -6.64
N HIS A 262 11.37 10.08 -6.10
CA HIS A 262 12.25 11.18 -6.44
C HIS A 262 12.62 11.93 -5.15
N PHE A 263 13.90 11.90 -4.78
CA PHE A 263 14.41 12.60 -3.60
C PHE A 263 15.77 13.26 -3.90
N PRO A 264 15.78 14.52 -4.35
CA PRO A 264 17.00 15.25 -4.68
C PRO A 264 17.74 15.64 -3.40
N VAL A 265 19.00 15.22 -3.28
CA VAL A 265 19.85 15.43 -2.10
C VAL A 265 21.20 15.98 -2.53
N ALA A 266 21.75 16.88 -1.72
CA ALA A 266 23.12 17.36 -1.83
C ALA A 266 23.84 17.27 -0.49
N TRP A 267 25.14 17.00 -0.52
CA TRP A 267 25.98 16.94 0.67
C TRP A 267 27.35 17.55 0.41
N GLY A 268 28.02 17.95 1.49
CA GLY A 268 29.39 18.44 1.48
C GLY A 268 30.06 18.28 2.84
N SER A 269 31.39 18.25 2.83
CA SER A 269 32.20 18.17 4.04
C SER A 269 33.48 18.98 3.90
N SER A 270 34.12 19.28 5.02
CA SER A 270 35.45 19.90 5.02
C SER A 270 36.53 19.07 4.31
N SER A 271 36.35 17.75 4.18
CA SER A 271 37.23 16.84 3.44
C SER A 271 36.91 16.77 1.93
N SER A 272 35.69 17.13 1.53
CA SER A 272 35.23 17.19 0.14
C SER A 272 34.52 18.53 -0.12
N PRO A 273 35.27 19.63 -0.33
CA PRO A 273 34.73 20.99 -0.42
C PRO A 273 33.95 21.28 -1.71
N SER A 274 33.97 20.38 -2.69
CA SER A 274 33.04 20.43 -3.83
C SER A 274 31.81 19.59 -3.47
N PRO A 275 30.66 20.21 -3.13
CA PRO A 275 29.46 19.46 -2.80
C PRO A 275 28.98 18.65 -4.01
N LYS A 276 28.27 17.56 -3.76
CA LYS A 276 27.67 16.72 -4.80
C LYS A 276 26.16 16.70 -4.63
N SER A 277 25.45 16.73 -5.75
CA SER A 277 23.98 16.71 -5.81
C SER A 277 23.51 15.59 -6.74
N VAL A 278 22.55 14.79 -6.29
CA VAL A 278 21.96 13.67 -7.06
C VAL A 278 20.48 13.48 -6.73
N ILE A 279 19.76 12.72 -7.56
CA ILE A 279 18.49 12.12 -7.13
C ILE A 279 18.82 10.86 -6.34
N HIS A 280 18.60 10.88 -5.02
CA HIS A 280 18.91 9.75 -4.16
C HIS A 280 17.95 8.57 -4.45
N PRO A 281 18.46 7.36 -4.67
CA PRO A 281 17.62 6.19 -4.88
C PRO A 281 16.86 5.83 -3.60
N THR A 282 15.86 4.96 -3.73
CA THR A 282 15.20 4.38 -2.55
C THR A 282 16.17 3.55 -1.74
N THR A 283 16.11 3.66 -0.43
CA THR A 283 16.81 2.75 0.50
C THR A 283 15.92 1.61 0.96
N ILE A 284 14.61 1.69 0.73
CA ILE A 284 13.69 0.56 0.91
C ILE A 284 13.62 -0.24 -0.41
N PRO A 285 14.26 -1.42 -0.49
CA PRO A 285 14.34 -2.20 -1.73
C PRO A 285 12.97 -2.77 -2.14
N VAL A 286 12.16 -3.21 -1.18
CA VAL A 286 10.83 -3.78 -1.41
C VAL A 286 9.78 -2.99 -0.63
N LEU A 287 8.86 -2.34 -1.33
CA LEU A 287 7.70 -1.70 -0.70
C LEU A 287 6.64 -2.74 -0.34
N GLN A 288 5.91 -2.52 0.75
CA GLN A 288 4.82 -3.41 1.21
C GLN A 288 3.76 -3.65 0.11
N THR A 289 3.48 -2.63 -0.71
CA THR A 289 2.54 -2.73 -1.83
C THR A 289 3.06 -3.58 -2.99
N HIS A 290 4.37 -3.77 -3.09
CA HIS A 290 5.04 -4.58 -4.13
C HIS A 290 5.53 -5.94 -3.61
N GLU A 291 5.36 -6.20 -2.32
CA GLU A 291 5.75 -7.47 -1.70
C GLU A 291 5.01 -8.64 -2.35
N ILE A 292 5.69 -9.74 -2.63
CA ILE A 292 5.10 -10.97 -3.18
C ILE A 292 5.26 -12.14 -2.22
N TYR A 293 6.20 -12.06 -1.28
CA TYR A 293 6.47 -13.08 -0.28
C TYR A 293 7.25 -12.47 0.90
N HIS A 294 7.02 -12.99 2.10
CA HIS A 294 7.92 -12.80 3.23
C HIS A 294 8.01 -14.08 4.08
N ASP A 295 9.08 -14.20 4.84
CA ASP A 295 9.26 -15.16 5.94
C ASP A 295 9.95 -14.44 7.12
N ASP A 296 10.55 -15.17 8.06
CA ASP A 296 11.29 -14.60 9.18
C ASP A 296 12.62 -13.92 8.78
N GLN A 297 13.17 -14.26 7.61
CA GLN A 297 14.49 -13.81 7.13
C GLN A 297 14.40 -12.74 6.03
N LEU A 298 13.49 -12.92 5.07
CA LEU A 298 13.42 -12.18 3.81
C LEU A 298 12.07 -11.47 3.61
N VAL A 299 12.14 -10.33 2.91
CA VAL A 299 11.02 -9.69 2.23
C VAL A 299 11.34 -9.67 0.75
N ILE A 300 10.43 -10.21 -0.07
CA ILE A 300 10.61 -10.38 -1.50
C ILE A 300 9.50 -9.65 -2.23
N GLY A 301 9.83 -8.87 -3.26
CA GLY A 301 8.86 -8.12 -4.04
C GLY A 301 9.44 -7.55 -5.33
N HIS A 302 8.58 -6.99 -6.17
CA HIS A 302 9.04 -6.42 -7.44
C HIS A 302 9.89 -5.17 -7.23
N SER A 303 10.98 -5.06 -7.99
CA SER A 303 11.81 -3.86 -8.04
C SER A 303 11.01 -2.69 -8.61
N ARG A 304 11.23 -1.50 -8.02
CA ARG A 304 10.77 -0.24 -8.62
C ARG A 304 11.66 0.26 -9.74
N TYR A 305 12.85 -0.32 -9.88
CA TYR A 305 13.85 0.01 -10.88
C TYR A 305 14.17 -1.25 -11.70
N PRO A 306 13.18 -1.78 -12.44
CA PRO A 306 13.36 -3.01 -13.19
C PRO A 306 14.35 -2.80 -14.34
N SER A 307 15.28 -3.74 -14.52
CA SER A 307 16.09 -3.83 -15.75
C SER A 307 15.45 -4.77 -16.77
N THR A 308 14.51 -5.59 -16.32
CA THR A 308 13.64 -6.43 -17.15
C THR A 308 12.26 -6.59 -16.50
N ARG A 309 11.26 -7.03 -17.27
CA ARG A 309 9.91 -7.25 -16.77
C ARG A 309 9.88 -8.34 -15.69
N GLY A 310 9.34 -8.00 -14.53
CA GLY A 310 9.28 -8.92 -13.38
C GLY A 310 10.56 -9.00 -12.55
N HIS A 311 11.52 -8.07 -12.75
CA HIS A 311 12.70 -7.92 -11.88
C HIS A 311 12.25 -7.89 -10.41
N THR A 312 12.70 -8.89 -9.66
CA THR A 312 12.29 -9.14 -8.26
C THR A 312 13.50 -8.97 -7.36
N LEU A 313 13.32 -8.29 -6.23
CA LEU A 313 14.33 -8.13 -5.19
C LEU A 313 13.94 -8.99 -3.99
N ALA A 314 14.93 -9.62 -3.38
CA ALA A 314 14.83 -10.25 -2.07
C ALA A 314 15.76 -9.52 -1.11
N ALA A 315 15.19 -8.93 -0.07
CA ALA A 315 15.91 -8.13 0.91
C ALA A 315 15.83 -8.80 2.29
N PHE A 316 16.95 -8.81 3.02
CA PHE A 316 16.96 -9.29 4.40
C PHE A 316 16.25 -8.30 5.33
N LYS A 317 15.51 -8.84 6.31
CA LYS A 317 14.81 -8.04 7.33
C LYS A 317 15.76 -7.39 8.34
N THR A 318 16.95 -7.97 8.52
CA THR A 318 18.01 -7.48 9.39
C THR A 318 19.17 -6.96 8.54
N ASP A 319 19.97 -6.04 9.11
CA ASP A 319 21.14 -5.50 8.41
C ASP A 319 22.23 -6.58 8.29
N VAL A 320 22.27 -7.24 7.12
CA VAL A 320 23.27 -8.26 6.79
C VAL A 320 24.47 -7.57 6.14
N LYS A 321 25.58 -7.49 6.88
CA LYS A 321 26.83 -6.88 6.38
C LYS A 321 27.40 -7.58 5.15
N SER A 322 27.27 -8.91 5.10
CA SER A 322 27.71 -9.75 3.99
C SER A 322 26.89 -11.03 3.93
N LEU A 323 26.37 -11.35 2.74
CA LEU A 323 25.62 -12.59 2.45
C LEU A 323 26.43 -13.84 2.82
N PHE A 324 27.74 -13.79 2.59
CA PHE A 324 28.67 -14.89 2.82
C PHE A 324 29.25 -14.93 4.24
N ALA A 325 28.89 -13.96 5.09
CA ALA A 325 29.18 -14.00 6.53
C ALA A 325 28.06 -14.69 7.33
N LEU A 326 26.91 -14.98 6.71
CA LEU A 326 25.83 -15.77 7.32
C LEU A 326 26.31 -17.19 7.64
N THR A 327 25.68 -17.82 8.63
CA THR A 327 25.87 -19.26 8.83
C THR A 327 25.42 -20.03 7.59
N LEU A 328 25.99 -21.22 7.36
CA LEU A 328 25.65 -22.03 6.19
C LEU A 328 24.14 -22.32 6.13
N ASP A 329 23.50 -22.59 7.26
CA ASP A 329 22.06 -22.87 7.34
C ASP A 329 21.20 -21.64 7.00
N GLU A 330 21.58 -20.44 7.46
CA GLU A 330 20.90 -19.19 7.09
C GLU A 330 21.04 -18.87 5.61
N PHE A 331 22.24 -19.08 5.04
CA PHE A 331 22.49 -18.90 3.62
C PHE A 331 21.66 -19.89 2.78
N LEU A 332 21.69 -21.18 3.11
CA LEU A 332 20.95 -22.21 2.40
C LEU A 332 19.44 -22.00 2.48
N ARG A 333 18.91 -21.57 3.64
CA ARG A 333 17.50 -21.19 3.77
C ARG A 333 17.11 -20.07 2.83
N ALA A 334 17.88 -18.99 2.78
CA ALA A 334 17.65 -17.88 1.85
C ALA A 334 17.66 -18.36 0.38
N MET A 335 18.68 -19.14 -0.01
CA MET A 335 18.79 -19.67 -1.37
C MET A 335 17.63 -20.59 -1.76
N ASN A 336 17.15 -21.43 -0.84
CA ASN A 336 15.99 -22.29 -1.06
C ASN A 336 14.69 -21.49 -1.20
N THR A 337 14.50 -20.42 -0.42
CA THR A 337 13.37 -19.51 -0.60
C THR A 337 13.40 -18.89 -2.01
N LEU A 338 14.56 -18.43 -2.49
CA LEU A 338 14.70 -17.86 -3.83
C LEU A 338 14.43 -18.88 -4.94
N ARG A 339 14.81 -20.15 -4.73
CA ARG A 339 14.47 -21.26 -5.64
C ARG A 339 12.96 -21.49 -5.74
N THR A 340 12.21 -21.40 -4.64
CA THR A 340 10.74 -21.47 -4.66
C THR A 340 10.14 -20.28 -5.43
N ILE A 341 10.64 -19.07 -5.19
CA ILE A 341 10.18 -17.87 -5.88
C ILE A 341 10.48 -17.93 -7.39
N ASN A 342 11.65 -18.44 -7.78
CA ASN A 342 11.99 -18.68 -9.18
C ASN A 342 10.94 -19.53 -9.91
N SER A 343 10.49 -20.63 -9.30
CA SER A 343 9.45 -21.49 -9.89
C SER A 343 8.14 -20.72 -10.16
N ALA A 344 7.73 -19.88 -9.20
CA ALA A 344 6.54 -19.05 -9.35
C ALA A 344 6.70 -17.95 -10.41
N LEU A 345 7.85 -17.27 -10.45
CA LEU A 345 8.17 -16.24 -11.43
C LEU A 345 8.15 -16.79 -12.86
N ARG A 346 8.81 -17.94 -13.10
CA ARG A 346 8.83 -18.61 -14.41
C ARG A 346 7.43 -18.92 -14.92
N LYS A 347 6.59 -19.48 -14.05
CA LYS A 347 5.20 -19.81 -14.39
C LYS A 347 4.36 -18.57 -14.67
N PHE A 348 4.52 -17.52 -13.87
CA PHE A 348 3.72 -16.29 -13.98
C PHE A 348 4.09 -15.45 -15.20
N TYR A 349 5.39 -15.30 -15.48
CA TYR A 349 5.90 -14.49 -16.59
C TYR A 349 6.08 -15.28 -17.89
N HIS A 350 5.82 -16.59 -17.87
CA HIS A 350 6.02 -17.48 -19.01
C HIS A 350 7.44 -17.44 -19.57
N VAL A 351 8.44 -17.37 -18.67
CA VAL A 351 9.86 -17.42 -19.03
C VAL A 351 10.45 -18.79 -18.75
N GLU A 352 11.37 -19.23 -19.60
CA GLU A 352 12.05 -20.51 -19.43
C GLU A 352 13.00 -20.49 -18.24
N ARG A 353 13.60 -19.33 -17.89
CA ARG A 353 14.63 -19.20 -16.86
C ARG A 353 14.60 -17.85 -16.14
N CYS A 354 15.19 -17.83 -14.95
CA CYS A 354 15.57 -16.59 -14.27
C CYS A 354 17.07 -16.58 -13.97
N ALA A 355 17.69 -15.41 -14.01
CA ALA A 355 19.03 -15.18 -13.48
C ALA A 355 18.97 -14.68 -12.03
N LEU A 356 20.05 -14.89 -11.28
CA LEU A 356 20.23 -14.34 -9.94
C LEU A 356 21.52 -13.52 -9.91
N ILE A 357 21.49 -12.36 -9.28
CA ILE A 357 22.65 -11.50 -9.10
C ILE A 357 22.63 -10.79 -7.75
N THR A 358 23.77 -10.69 -7.09
CA THR A 358 23.94 -9.95 -5.83
C THR A 358 25.36 -9.43 -5.70
N GLU A 359 25.51 -8.28 -5.04
CA GLU A 359 26.80 -7.72 -4.58
C GLU A 359 27.30 -8.38 -3.28
N GLY A 360 26.53 -9.33 -2.73
CA GLY A 360 26.86 -10.01 -1.48
C GLY A 360 26.52 -9.21 -0.23
N LYS A 361 25.57 -8.28 -0.31
CA LYS A 361 25.05 -7.49 0.83
C LYS A 361 23.71 -8.04 1.33
N ASP A 362 22.76 -7.16 1.63
CA ASP A 362 21.43 -7.42 2.16
C ASP A 362 20.34 -7.55 1.07
N VAL A 363 20.70 -7.44 -0.22
CA VAL A 363 19.77 -7.55 -1.35
C VAL A 363 20.27 -8.53 -2.42
N LEU A 364 19.37 -9.38 -2.88
CA LEU A 364 19.54 -10.25 -4.04
C LEU A 364 18.51 -9.91 -5.11
N SER A 365 18.91 -9.95 -6.37
CA SER A 365 18.07 -9.66 -7.53
C SER A 365 17.81 -10.93 -8.34
N ILE A 366 16.55 -11.16 -8.69
CA ILE A 366 16.10 -12.24 -9.58
C ILE A 366 15.52 -11.62 -10.85
N TRP A 367 16.03 -12.03 -12.02
CA TRP A 367 15.64 -11.51 -13.33
C TRP A 367 14.95 -12.59 -14.15
N PRO A 368 13.64 -12.48 -14.42
CA PRO A 368 12.99 -13.27 -15.48
C PRO A 368 13.65 -13.00 -16.84
N LEU A 369 14.18 -14.04 -17.48
CA LEU A 369 14.91 -13.89 -18.75
C LEU A 369 13.94 -14.09 -19.93
N HIS A 370 13.46 -12.96 -20.46
CA HIS A 370 12.50 -12.94 -21.57
C HIS A 370 13.17 -13.11 -22.94
N GLY A 371 12.41 -13.60 -23.92
CA GLY A 371 12.87 -13.75 -25.31
C GLY A 371 13.73 -14.99 -25.60
N LEU A 372 13.87 -15.90 -24.63
CA LEU A 372 14.61 -17.14 -24.78
C LEU A 372 13.75 -18.23 -25.44
N GLY A 373 14.38 -19.07 -26.27
CA GLY A 373 13.76 -20.29 -26.79
C GLY A 373 13.84 -21.46 -25.80
N ARG A 374 13.11 -22.55 -26.09
CA ARG A 374 13.17 -23.79 -25.31
C ARG A 374 14.53 -24.48 -25.40
N ASP A 375 15.14 -24.47 -26.59
CA ASP A 375 16.47 -25.02 -26.80
C ASP A 375 17.52 -23.98 -26.36
N TRP A 376 18.47 -24.42 -25.54
CA TRP A 376 19.57 -23.56 -25.12
C TRP A 376 20.46 -23.19 -26.31
N LYS A 377 20.81 -21.91 -26.41
CA LYS A 377 21.79 -21.37 -27.36
C LYS A 377 22.60 -20.28 -26.65
N PRO A 378 23.90 -20.16 -26.96
CA PRO A 378 24.71 -19.14 -26.34
C PRO A 378 24.25 -17.74 -26.79
N ILE A 379 24.11 -16.83 -25.85
CA ILE A 379 23.81 -15.41 -26.11
C ILE A 379 24.87 -14.61 -25.35
N MET A 380 25.82 -14.06 -26.10
CA MET A 380 26.96 -13.33 -25.54
C MET A 380 26.72 -11.83 -25.65
N SER A 381 27.25 -11.07 -24.69
CA SER A 381 27.39 -9.62 -24.82
C SER A 381 28.66 -9.25 -25.59
N ASP A 382 28.57 -8.26 -26.48
CA ASP A 382 29.73 -7.68 -27.17
C ASP A 382 30.51 -6.69 -26.27
N VAL A 383 29.95 -6.33 -25.12
CA VAL A 383 30.57 -5.40 -24.16
C VAL A 383 31.60 -6.15 -23.34
N LYS A 384 32.83 -5.61 -23.31
CA LYS A 384 33.90 -6.07 -22.42
C LYS A 384 34.20 -4.99 -21.39
N GLU A 385 34.28 -5.35 -20.11
CA GLU A 385 34.57 -4.40 -19.02
C GLU A 385 35.63 -4.95 -18.06
N TYR A 386 36.45 -4.07 -17.49
CA TYR A 386 37.42 -4.42 -16.46
C TYR A 386 37.54 -3.30 -15.45
N HIS A 387 37.37 -3.64 -14.17
CA HIS A 387 37.42 -2.71 -13.07
C HIS A 387 38.41 -3.20 -12.01
N LYS A 388 39.48 -2.42 -11.82
CA LYS A 388 40.47 -2.69 -10.75
C LYS A 388 39.91 -2.42 -9.35
N THR A 389 38.95 -1.51 -9.24
CA THR A 389 38.25 -1.08 -8.02
C THR A 389 36.75 -1.22 -8.24
N PHE A 390 35.97 -1.47 -7.19
CA PHE A 390 34.55 -1.72 -7.34
C PHE A 390 33.81 -0.51 -7.94
N PRO A 391 33.14 -0.65 -9.10
CA PRO A 391 32.49 0.46 -9.80
C PRO A 391 31.10 0.83 -9.22
N GLY A 392 30.68 0.17 -8.14
CA GLY A 392 29.34 0.34 -7.56
C GLY A 392 28.31 -0.68 -8.04
N TYR A 393 28.71 -1.63 -8.89
CA TYR A 393 27.87 -2.74 -9.34
C TYR A 393 28.70 -3.97 -9.70
N VAL A 394 28.07 -5.12 -9.81
CA VAL A 394 28.63 -6.33 -10.43
C VAL A 394 27.87 -6.66 -11.70
N SER A 395 28.55 -7.21 -12.70
CA SER A 395 27.91 -7.70 -13.92
C SER A 395 28.52 -9.02 -14.38
N SER A 396 27.80 -9.68 -15.28
CA SER A 396 28.25 -10.90 -15.90
C SER A 396 29.04 -10.70 -17.19
N HIS A 397 29.31 -9.44 -17.59
CA HIS A 397 30.15 -9.13 -18.75
C HIS A 397 31.55 -9.73 -18.60
N ASP A 398 32.07 -10.26 -19.69
CA ASP A 398 33.47 -10.64 -19.79
C ASP A 398 34.40 -9.43 -19.73
N GLY A 399 35.60 -9.63 -19.22
CA GLY A 399 36.72 -8.71 -19.38
C GLY A 399 37.59 -8.99 -20.61
N PRO A 400 38.57 -8.12 -20.89
CA PRO A 400 39.65 -8.44 -21.81
C PRO A 400 40.45 -9.65 -21.29
N MET A 401 41.09 -10.38 -22.20
CA MET A 401 41.92 -11.52 -21.82
C MET A 401 43.08 -11.08 -20.92
N MET A 402 43.12 -11.62 -19.70
CA MET A 402 44.15 -11.33 -18.71
C MET A 402 45.46 -12.05 -19.05
N ALA A 403 46.59 -11.40 -18.76
CA ALA A 403 47.91 -11.99 -18.98
C ALA A 403 48.15 -13.17 -18.03
N SER A 404 48.84 -14.22 -18.50
CA SER A 404 49.12 -15.42 -17.69
C SER A 404 49.83 -15.11 -16.37
N GLU A 405 50.78 -14.17 -16.36
CA GLU A 405 51.50 -13.75 -15.15
C GLU A 405 50.55 -13.18 -14.08
N GLN A 406 49.59 -12.35 -14.49
CA GLN A 406 48.59 -11.80 -13.57
C GLN A 406 47.66 -12.90 -13.05
N LEU A 407 47.27 -13.86 -13.89
CA LEU A 407 46.46 -15.01 -13.47
C LEU A 407 47.22 -15.92 -12.49
N ASP A 408 48.51 -16.13 -12.69
CA ASP A 408 49.38 -16.92 -11.80
C ASP A 408 49.53 -16.26 -10.42
N ASP A 409 49.69 -14.94 -10.38
CA ASP A 409 49.75 -14.15 -9.14
C ASP A 409 48.44 -14.24 -8.35
N ILE A 410 47.31 -14.03 -9.03
CA ILE A 410 45.98 -14.12 -8.41
C ILE A 410 45.71 -15.56 -7.93
N CYS A 411 46.04 -16.55 -8.76
CA CYS A 411 45.87 -17.96 -8.43
C CYS A 411 46.68 -18.33 -7.18
N SER A 412 47.95 -17.92 -7.12
CA SER A 412 48.83 -18.13 -5.96
C SER A 412 48.28 -17.50 -4.69
N LYS A 413 47.74 -16.27 -4.81
CA LYS A 413 47.10 -15.56 -3.70
C LYS A 413 45.89 -16.32 -3.16
N ILE A 414 44.99 -16.81 -4.00
CA ILE A 414 43.81 -17.56 -3.56
C ILE A 414 44.21 -18.93 -2.99
N ARG A 415 45.15 -19.65 -3.63
CA ARG A 415 45.66 -20.95 -3.16
C ARG A 415 46.29 -20.87 -1.77
N SER A 416 46.92 -19.75 -1.43
CA SER A 416 47.49 -19.53 -0.09
C SER A 416 46.43 -19.56 1.02
N VAL A 417 45.17 -19.27 0.70
CA VAL A 417 44.02 -19.31 1.62
C VAL A 417 43.24 -20.61 1.48
N SER A 418 43.05 -21.11 0.26
CA SER A 418 42.26 -22.33 0.00
C SER A 418 42.96 -23.61 0.40
N GLY A 419 44.30 -23.59 0.51
CA GLY A 419 45.12 -24.75 0.84
C GLY A 419 45.33 -25.73 -0.32
N LEU A 420 44.91 -25.40 -1.54
CA LEU A 420 45.07 -26.25 -2.71
C LEU A 420 46.55 -26.39 -3.10
N SER A 421 47.03 -27.64 -3.16
CA SER A 421 48.39 -28.00 -3.59
C SER A 421 48.36 -29.10 -4.65
N GLU A 422 49.43 -29.21 -5.44
CA GLU A 422 49.61 -30.32 -6.39
C GLU A 422 49.77 -31.68 -5.66
N PRO A 423 49.35 -32.81 -6.29
CA PRO A 423 48.70 -32.91 -7.60
C PRO A 423 47.20 -32.56 -7.57
N LEU A 424 46.73 -31.84 -8.59
CA LEU A 424 45.29 -31.54 -8.74
C LEU A 424 44.45 -32.79 -9.03
N ASN A 425 43.21 -32.82 -8.55
CA ASN A 425 42.28 -33.92 -8.82
C ASN A 425 41.51 -33.72 -10.14
N TYR A 426 41.93 -34.42 -11.20
CA TYR A 426 41.32 -34.36 -12.53
C TYR A 426 40.08 -35.24 -12.73
N ARG A 427 39.49 -35.78 -11.65
CA ARG A 427 38.26 -36.59 -11.73
C ARG A 427 37.08 -35.75 -12.25
N PHE A 428 36.44 -36.27 -13.29
CA PHE A 428 35.18 -35.79 -13.85
C PHE A 428 34.14 -36.91 -13.70
N ASP A 429 32.96 -36.55 -13.19
CA ASP A 429 31.91 -37.51 -12.81
C ASP A 429 30.81 -37.61 -13.89
N GLY A 430 31.08 -37.12 -15.11
CA GLY A 430 30.22 -37.25 -16.30
C GLY A 430 30.83 -38.14 -17.40
N PRO A 431 30.23 -38.16 -18.60
CA PRO A 431 30.74 -38.95 -19.73
C PRO A 431 32.15 -38.52 -20.19
N ASP A 432 33.04 -39.48 -20.44
CA ASP A 432 34.42 -39.20 -20.88
C ASP A 432 34.49 -38.45 -22.22
N ASP A 433 33.46 -38.56 -23.06
CA ASP A 433 33.36 -37.92 -24.37
C ASP A 433 32.69 -36.53 -24.33
N ASP A 434 32.36 -36.02 -23.14
CA ASP A 434 31.77 -34.70 -22.97
C ASP A 434 32.73 -33.58 -23.43
N LYS A 435 32.33 -32.90 -24.51
CA LYS A 435 33.12 -31.84 -25.16
C LYS A 435 32.91 -30.45 -24.57
N ASN A 436 32.08 -30.30 -23.53
CA ASN A 436 31.85 -29.01 -22.87
C ASN A 436 33.16 -28.41 -22.34
N LEU A 437 33.30 -27.08 -22.42
CA LEU A 437 34.51 -26.37 -22.00
C LEU A 437 34.92 -26.70 -20.57
N PHE A 438 33.97 -26.69 -19.63
CA PHE A 438 34.28 -26.95 -18.21
C PHE A 438 34.61 -28.41 -17.94
N ALA A 439 33.96 -29.36 -18.61
CA ALA A 439 34.31 -30.77 -18.52
C ALA A 439 35.79 -31.02 -18.90
N ARG A 440 36.25 -30.38 -19.98
CA ARG A 440 37.64 -30.45 -20.46
C ARG A 440 38.63 -29.77 -19.51
N ILE A 441 38.25 -28.65 -18.89
CA ILE A 441 39.05 -27.99 -17.84
C ILE A 441 39.20 -28.89 -16.61
N ILE A 442 38.11 -29.53 -16.16
CA ILE A 442 38.11 -30.41 -14.99
C ILE A 442 39.05 -31.61 -15.20
N ARG A 443 39.03 -32.20 -16.42
CA ARG A 443 39.92 -33.31 -16.82
C ARG A 443 41.36 -32.89 -17.13
N GLY A 444 41.68 -31.59 -17.12
CA GLY A 444 43.04 -31.10 -17.37
C GLY A 444 43.47 -31.13 -18.83
N GLU A 445 42.52 -31.21 -19.77
CA GLU A 445 42.80 -31.18 -21.21
C GLU A 445 43.12 -29.77 -21.72
N LEU A 446 42.81 -28.74 -20.93
CA LEU A 446 43.00 -27.34 -21.24
C LEU A 446 43.80 -26.65 -20.12
N PRO A 447 44.55 -25.57 -20.43
CA PRO A 447 45.17 -24.74 -19.41
C PRO A 447 44.13 -24.26 -18.38
N GLN A 448 44.45 -24.38 -17.10
CA GLN A 448 43.55 -24.03 -16.01
C GLN A 448 44.28 -23.30 -14.89
N TYR A 449 43.57 -22.36 -14.26
CA TYR A 449 44.01 -21.65 -13.07
C TYR A 449 43.14 -22.07 -11.90
N ARG A 450 43.22 -23.37 -11.54
CA ARG A 450 42.42 -23.97 -10.46
C ARG A 450 42.82 -23.39 -9.12
N VAL A 451 41.86 -22.89 -8.35
CA VAL A 451 42.12 -22.22 -7.06
C VAL A 451 41.57 -22.99 -5.87
N TRP A 452 40.57 -23.84 -6.06
CA TRP A 452 40.01 -24.68 -5.01
C TRP A 452 39.31 -25.91 -5.63
N GLU A 453 39.22 -26.99 -4.85
CA GLU A 453 38.42 -28.16 -5.21
C GLU A 453 37.98 -28.93 -3.96
N ASP A 454 36.88 -29.66 -4.09
CA ASP A 454 36.45 -30.69 -3.13
C ASP A 454 36.11 -32.00 -3.88
N GLU A 455 35.43 -32.92 -3.19
CA GLU A 455 34.99 -34.19 -3.77
C GLU A 455 34.00 -34.04 -4.93
N GLU A 456 33.26 -32.94 -5.03
CA GLU A 456 32.14 -32.78 -5.97
C GLU A 456 32.24 -31.53 -6.86
N HIS A 457 33.17 -30.61 -6.59
CA HIS A 457 33.28 -29.31 -7.22
C HIS A 457 34.73 -28.90 -7.48
N VAL A 458 34.88 -27.97 -8.42
CA VAL A 458 36.15 -27.33 -8.79
C VAL A 458 35.90 -25.84 -8.99
N ALA A 459 36.81 -25.00 -8.49
CA ALA A 459 36.82 -23.57 -8.75
C ALA A 459 38.11 -23.13 -9.45
N PHE A 460 37.99 -22.29 -10.47
CA PHE A 460 39.12 -21.78 -11.25
C PHE A 460 38.89 -20.34 -11.71
N LEU A 461 39.97 -19.62 -12.00
CA LEU A 461 39.89 -18.26 -12.55
C LEU A 461 39.50 -18.30 -14.02
N THR A 462 38.64 -17.36 -14.42
CA THR A 462 38.39 -17.09 -15.85
C THR A 462 39.50 -16.19 -16.40
N PRO A 463 40.05 -16.46 -17.60
CA PRO A 463 40.97 -15.55 -18.26
C PRO A 463 40.28 -14.27 -18.76
N PHE A 464 38.95 -14.21 -18.78
CA PHE A 464 38.14 -13.05 -19.19
C PHE A 464 37.50 -12.38 -17.98
N ALA A 465 38.25 -12.22 -16.89
CA ALA A 465 37.74 -11.64 -15.65
C ALA A 465 37.49 -10.12 -15.81
N ASN A 466 36.32 -9.64 -15.38
CA ASN A 466 36.02 -8.20 -15.29
C ASN A 466 36.46 -7.55 -13.96
N ALA A 467 36.94 -8.35 -13.01
CA ALA A 467 37.54 -7.91 -11.75
C ALA A 467 38.56 -8.94 -11.26
N ASP A 468 39.57 -8.48 -10.52
CA ASP A 468 40.57 -9.38 -9.95
C ASP A 468 39.92 -10.39 -9.00
N GLY A 469 40.24 -11.68 -9.19
CA GLY A 469 39.70 -12.78 -8.39
C GLY A 469 38.35 -13.33 -8.85
N PHE A 470 37.82 -12.89 -10.00
CA PHE A 470 36.64 -13.50 -10.62
C PHE A 470 36.88 -15.01 -10.78
N THR A 471 36.16 -15.79 -9.98
CA THR A 471 36.27 -17.24 -9.90
C THR A 471 34.98 -17.90 -10.41
N VAL A 472 35.13 -18.92 -11.24
CA VAL A 472 34.04 -19.77 -11.72
C VAL A 472 34.07 -21.07 -10.93
N LEU A 473 32.99 -21.36 -10.21
CA LEU A 473 32.79 -22.58 -9.44
C LEU A 473 31.82 -23.51 -10.19
N VAL A 474 32.22 -24.76 -10.40
CA VAL A 474 31.45 -25.77 -11.15
C VAL A 474 31.41 -27.12 -10.41
N PRO A 475 30.34 -27.92 -10.54
CA PRO A 475 30.34 -29.32 -10.14
C PRO A 475 31.28 -30.15 -11.03
N ARG A 476 31.69 -31.34 -10.55
CA ARG A 476 32.49 -32.32 -11.30
C ARG A 476 31.67 -33.12 -12.32
N VAL A 477 30.34 -33.04 -12.25
CA VAL A 477 29.40 -33.66 -13.17
C VAL A 477 28.71 -32.59 -14.01
N HIS A 478 28.49 -32.85 -15.29
CA HIS A 478 27.80 -31.93 -16.18
C HIS A 478 26.32 -31.82 -15.80
N LEU A 479 25.97 -30.72 -15.12
CA LEU A 479 24.60 -30.33 -14.80
C LEU A 479 24.16 -29.14 -15.66
N SER A 480 22.84 -28.95 -15.82
CA SER A 480 22.29 -27.81 -16.57
C SER A 480 22.78 -26.48 -16.01
N SER A 481 23.03 -25.53 -16.91
CA SER A 481 23.30 -24.12 -16.56
C SER A 481 22.17 -23.42 -15.80
N ASP A 482 20.94 -23.96 -15.80
CA ASP A 482 19.81 -23.44 -15.02
C ASP A 482 19.91 -23.83 -13.53
N ILE A 483 20.80 -23.14 -12.79
CA ILE A 483 21.11 -23.44 -11.38
C ILE A 483 19.85 -23.48 -10.51
N LEU A 484 18.92 -22.54 -10.70
CA LEU A 484 17.70 -22.42 -9.89
C LEU A 484 16.66 -23.52 -10.18
N SER A 485 16.92 -24.39 -11.16
CA SER A 485 16.10 -25.54 -11.52
C SER A 485 16.80 -26.90 -11.29
N LEU A 486 18.03 -26.91 -10.76
CA LEU A 486 18.75 -28.14 -10.44
C LEU A 486 17.99 -29.02 -9.44
N GLU A 487 18.30 -30.30 -9.38
CA GLU A 487 17.81 -31.19 -8.33
C GLU A 487 18.24 -30.69 -6.93
N GLU A 488 17.45 -30.95 -5.89
CA GLU A 488 17.59 -30.32 -4.57
C GLU A 488 18.94 -30.60 -3.91
N GLN A 489 19.39 -31.86 -3.96
CA GLN A 489 20.68 -32.25 -3.40
C GLN A 489 21.84 -31.58 -4.15
N SER A 490 21.81 -31.62 -5.48
CA SER A 490 22.82 -31.00 -6.33
C SER A 490 22.92 -29.49 -6.13
N TYR A 491 21.76 -28.81 -6.02
CA TYR A 491 21.68 -27.38 -5.74
C TYR A 491 22.27 -27.04 -4.36
N THR A 492 21.86 -27.77 -3.32
CA THR A 492 22.29 -27.53 -1.94
C THR A 492 23.81 -27.65 -1.81
N LYS A 493 24.40 -28.67 -2.42
CA LYS A 493 25.85 -28.90 -2.44
C LYS A 493 26.60 -27.79 -3.18
N LEU A 494 26.10 -27.37 -4.35
CA LEU A 494 26.69 -26.26 -5.11
C LEU A 494 26.63 -24.94 -4.34
N MET A 495 25.52 -24.67 -3.65
CA MET A 495 25.36 -23.48 -2.81
C MET A 495 26.29 -23.50 -1.59
N ALA A 496 26.47 -24.67 -0.95
CA ALA A 496 27.43 -24.81 0.14
C ALA A 496 28.88 -24.58 -0.32
N ALA A 497 29.25 -25.12 -1.49
CA ALA A 497 30.55 -24.86 -2.10
C ALA A 497 30.74 -23.38 -2.46
N ALA A 498 29.69 -22.71 -2.98
CA ALA A 498 29.73 -21.28 -3.28
C ALA A 498 29.95 -20.44 -2.02
N HIS A 499 29.28 -20.77 -0.92
CA HIS A 499 29.47 -20.12 0.38
C HIS A 499 30.91 -20.25 0.89
N GLY A 500 31.46 -21.46 0.86
CA GLY A 500 32.84 -21.72 1.27
C GLY A 500 33.86 -20.99 0.40
N MET A 501 33.73 -21.06 -0.92
CA MET A 501 34.64 -20.42 -1.86
C MET A 501 34.58 -18.89 -1.77
N ALA A 502 33.40 -18.28 -1.66
CA ALA A 502 33.26 -16.84 -1.46
C ALA A 502 33.96 -16.37 -0.17
N GLY A 503 33.83 -17.14 0.92
CA GLY A 503 34.56 -16.86 2.17
C GLY A 503 36.08 -16.92 2.03
N MET A 504 36.60 -17.83 1.18
CA MET A 504 38.04 -17.88 0.86
C MET A 504 38.49 -16.70 0.00
N LEU A 505 37.69 -16.29 -0.98
CA LEU A 505 37.95 -15.11 -1.80
C LEU A 505 38.02 -13.84 -0.96
N MET A 506 37.05 -13.63 -0.07
CA MET A 506 37.03 -12.48 0.84
C MET A 506 38.29 -12.40 1.70
N LYS A 507 38.76 -13.54 2.23
CA LYS A 507 40.02 -13.62 2.98
C LYS A 507 41.24 -13.37 2.11
N ALA A 508 41.27 -13.92 0.90
CA ALA A 508 42.42 -13.76 -0.01
C ALA A 508 42.63 -12.30 -0.41
N PHE A 509 41.54 -11.56 -0.65
CA PHE A 509 41.59 -10.17 -1.12
C PHE A 509 41.39 -9.12 -0.02
N ASP A 510 41.20 -9.52 1.24
CA ASP A 510 40.86 -8.64 2.37
C ASP A 510 39.61 -7.79 2.09
N THR A 511 38.60 -8.42 1.49
CA THR A 511 37.31 -7.78 1.18
C THR A 511 36.23 -8.18 2.17
N GLN A 512 35.27 -7.29 2.39
CA GLN A 512 34.12 -7.55 3.26
C GLN A 512 32.97 -8.26 2.53
N GLN A 513 33.00 -8.25 1.19
CA GLN A 513 31.91 -8.69 0.33
C GLN A 513 32.44 -9.47 -0.88
N CYS A 514 31.58 -10.34 -1.39
CA CYS A 514 31.78 -11.09 -2.63
C CYS A 514 30.44 -11.08 -3.38
N GLY A 515 30.43 -10.66 -4.64
CA GLY A 515 29.28 -10.80 -5.52
C GLY A 515 29.09 -12.24 -6.00
N MET A 516 27.86 -12.57 -6.41
CA MET A 516 27.48 -13.88 -6.92
C MET A 516 26.47 -13.74 -8.07
N ILE A 517 26.69 -14.49 -9.15
CA ILE A 517 25.83 -14.47 -10.35
C ILE A 517 25.50 -15.88 -10.83
N PHE A 518 24.21 -16.14 -11.08
CA PHE A 518 23.68 -17.27 -11.85
C PHE A 518 23.08 -16.74 -13.15
N GLU A 519 23.72 -17.04 -14.27
CA GLU A 519 23.30 -16.57 -15.59
C GLU A 519 23.13 -17.75 -16.57
N GLY A 520 24.21 -18.51 -16.82
CA GLY A 520 24.13 -19.79 -17.51
C GLY A 520 23.93 -19.74 -19.03
N PHE A 521 24.03 -18.58 -19.68
CA PHE A 521 23.79 -18.44 -21.13
C PHE A 521 25.05 -18.38 -22.00
N GLU A 522 26.23 -18.31 -21.41
CA GLU A 522 27.49 -18.40 -22.18
C GLU A 522 27.87 -19.86 -22.41
N ILE A 523 27.71 -20.69 -21.37
CA ILE A 523 28.08 -22.11 -21.35
C ILE A 523 26.97 -22.89 -20.68
N ASP A 524 26.43 -23.89 -21.37
CA ASP A 524 25.44 -24.81 -20.78
C ASP A 524 26.14 -25.80 -19.86
N TYR A 525 26.43 -25.36 -18.63
CA TYR A 525 26.98 -26.15 -17.54
C TYR A 525 26.67 -25.39 -16.24
N ALA A 526 26.28 -26.04 -15.15
CA ALA A 526 26.04 -25.33 -13.88
C ALA A 526 27.30 -24.61 -13.40
N HIS A 527 27.28 -23.27 -13.32
CA HIS A 527 28.45 -22.51 -12.87
C HIS A 527 28.08 -21.26 -12.09
N VAL A 528 28.70 -21.09 -10.93
CA VAL A 528 28.56 -19.89 -10.09
C VAL A 528 29.72 -18.95 -10.38
N LYS A 529 29.41 -17.72 -10.79
CA LYS A 529 30.40 -16.64 -10.94
C LYS A 529 30.53 -15.93 -9.58
N LEU A 530 31.71 -15.95 -8.96
CA LEU A 530 32.02 -15.31 -7.68
C LEU A 530 33.04 -14.18 -7.88
N ILE A 531 32.72 -12.98 -7.40
CA ILE A 531 33.48 -11.76 -7.68
C ILE A 531 33.80 -11.03 -6.36
N PRO A 532 35.06 -10.99 -5.88
CA PRO A 532 35.43 -10.24 -4.69
C PRO A 532 35.16 -8.73 -4.88
N ILE A 533 34.51 -8.09 -3.91
CA ILE A 533 34.19 -6.65 -3.97
C ILE A 533 35.35 -5.85 -3.37
N HIS A 534 36.25 -5.37 -4.23
CA HIS A 534 37.39 -4.52 -3.85
C HIS A 534 36.93 -3.14 -3.36
N SER A 535 37.83 -2.38 -2.72
CA SER A 535 37.52 -1.03 -2.24
C SER A 535 36.94 -0.15 -3.37
N PRO A 536 35.89 0.64 -3.10
CA PRO A 536 35.27 1.51 -4.09
C PRO A 536 36.24 2.61 -4.56
N ALA A 537 36.13 3.02 -5.82
CA ALA A 537 36.85 4.18 -6.35
C ALA A 537 36.27 5.51 -5.83
N ASP A 538 37.09 6.56 -5.76
CA ASP A 538 36.63 7.94 -5.53
C ASP A 538 35.80 8.44 -6.76
N ALA A 539 34.47 8.21 -6.74
CA ALA A 539 33.36 8.75 -7.59
C ALA A 539 33.08 8.12 -8.98
N PRO A 540 31.86 8.26 -9.58
CA PRO A 540 30.49 8.37 -9.03
C PRO A 540 29.54 7.22 -9.49
N LEU A 541 28.43 7.05 -8.75
CA LEU A 541 27.34 6.06 -8.89
C LEU A 541 26.31 6.42 -9.99
N ASP A 542 26.75 6.88 -11.17
CA ASP A 542 25.84 7.39 -12.22
C ASP A 542 25.40 6.34 -13.25
N ALA A 543 25.84 5.09 -13.11
CA ALA A 543 25.43 4.02 -14.01
C ALA A 543 23.98 3.59 -13.70
N VAL A 544 23.08 3.76 -14.67
CA VAL A 544 21.72 3.22 -14.66
C VAL A 544 21.65 2.14 -15.73
N ALA A 545 21.16 0.95 -15.40
CA ALA A 545 20.92 -0.08 -16.40
C ALA A 545 19.80 0.36 -17.36
N SER A 546 19.94 0.04 -18.64
CA SER A 546 18.82 0.18 -19.57
C SER A 546 17.76 -0.89 -19.28
N PHE A 547 16.47 -0.52 -19.39
CA PHE A 547 15.39 -1.51 -19.36
C PHE A 547 15.34 -2.24 -20.71
N HIS A 548 15.40 -3.58 -20.67
CA HIS A 548 15.26 -4.41 -21.86
C HIS A 548 14.13 -5.43 -21.66
N GLU A 549 13.22 -5.48 -22.64
CA GLU A 549 12.10 -6.44 -22.64
C GLU A 549 12.59 -7.87 -22.89
N THR A 550 13.74 -8.05 -23.55
CA THR A 550 14.35 -9.36 -23.82
C THR A 550 15.79 -9.41 -23.32
N TYR A 551 16.27 -10.62 -23.02
CA TYR A 551 17.62 -10.87 -22.55
C TYR A 551 18.69 -10.42 -23.58
N GLN A 552 19.71 -9.69 -23.12
CA GLN A 552 20.76 -9.10 -23.97
C GLN A 552 22.13 -9.81 -23.86
N GLY A 553 22.19 -10.99 -23.25
CA GLY A 553 23.45 -11.71 -23.07
C GLY A 553 24.30 -11.29 -21.87
N TYR A 554 23.71 -10.53 -20.94
CA TYR A 554 24.34 -10.23 -19.64
C TYR A 554 23.30 -9.89 -18.57
N VAL A 555 23.72 -9.94 -17.30
CA VAL A 555 22.98 -9.42 -16.14
C VAL A 555 23.87 -8.52 -15.29
N SER A 556 23.27 -7.57 -14.57
CA SER A 556 23.99 -6.63 -13.71
C SER A 556 23.21 -6.33 -12.42
N SER A 557 23.90 -5.99 -11.33
CA SER A 557 23.26 -5.46 -10.11
C SER A 557 22.79 -4.02 -10.26
N LEU A 558 23.13 -3.36 -11.37
CA LEU A 558 22.64 -2.03 -11.72
C LEU A 558 21.11 -1.98 -11.75
N GLN A 559 20.58 -0.96 -11.10
CA GLN A 559 19.15 -0.66 -11.11
C GLN A 559 18.76 -0.07 -12.47
N GLY A 560 17.60 -0.49 -12.96
CA GLY A 560 17.05 0.03 -14.20
C GLY A 560 16.38 1.40 -14.04
N PRO A 561 15.70 1.91 -15.08
CA PRO A 561 14.86 3.10 -14.94
C PRO A 561 13.69 2.84 -14.00
N ILE A 562 13.23 3.89 -13.34
CA ILE A 562 12.07 3.80 -12.45
C ILE A 562 10.82 3.37 -13.23
N CYS A 563 10.09 2.37 -12.70
CA CYS A 563 8.85 1.89 -13.27
C CYS A 563 7.86 3.05 -13.38
N GLN A 564 7.28 3.33 -14.55
CA GLN A 564 6.34 4.45 -14.66
C GLN A 564 4.92 4.06 -14.15
N ASN A 565 4.47 2.83 -14.40
CA ASN A 565 3.12 2.36 -14.06
C ASN A 565 3.03 1.63 -12.70
N CYS A 566 3.13 2.39 -11.60
CA CYS A 566 3.02 1.85 -10.24
C CYS A 566 1.72 1.04 -9.99
N PRO A 567 0.52 1.52 -10.37
CA PRO A 567 -0.72 0.77 -10.15
C PRO A 567 -0.73 -0.61 -10.81
N GLU A 568 -0.16 -0.74 -12.00
CA GLU A 568 0.01 -2.03 -12.66
C GLU A 568 0.98 -2.92 -11.89
N LEU A 569 2.14 -2.39 -11.48
CA LEU A 569 3.12 -3.13 -10.68
C LEU A 569 2.51 -3.68 -9.38
N VAL A 570 1.69 -2.89 -8.68
CA VAL A 570 0.94 -3.34 -7.49
C VAL A 570 0.00 -4.49 -7.84
N ARG A 571 -0.81 -4.36 -8.90
CA ARG A 571 -1.72 -5.43 -9.35
C ARG A 571 -0.97 -6.70 -9.72
N THR A 572 0.15 -6.57 -10.43
CA THR A 572 1.01 -7.71 -10.79
C THR A 572 1.63 -8.36 -9.56
N SER A 573 2.09 -7.58 -8.59
CA SER A 573 2.63 -8.08 -7.32
C SER A 573 1.56 -8.86 -6.54
N GLN A 574 0.34 -8.32 -6.46
CA GLN A 574 -0.80 -9.00 -5.83
C GLN A 574 -1.14 -10.30 -6.56
N ALA A 575 -1.19 -10.30 -7.90
CA ALA A 575 -1.48 -11.49 -8.69
C ALA A 575 -0.40 -12.58 -8.51
N LEU A 576 0.88 -12.21 -8.50
CA LEU A 576 1.98 -13.15 -8.27
C LEU A 576 1.96 -13.70 -6.83
N ARG A 577 1.69 -12.85 -5.83
CA ARG A 577 1.53 -13.24 -4.42
C ARG A 577 0.48 -14.36 -4.26
N ARG A 578 -0.64 -14.25 -4.98
CA ARG A 578 -1.72 -15.27 -5.01
C ARG A 578 -1.24 -16.62 -5.57
N ASN A 579 -0.32 -16.61 -6.54
CA ASN A 579 0.24 -17.84 -7.11
C ASN A 579 1.28 -18.49 -6.20
N ILE A 580 2.04 -17.70 -5.45
CA ILE A 580 3.08 -18.20 -4.53
C ILE A 580 2.46 -18.82 -3.28
N ARG A 581 1.44 -18.17 -2.70
CA ARG A 581 0.69 -18.68 -1.55
C ARG A 581 -0.81 -18.59 -1.84
N PRO A 582 -1.39 -19.55 -2.57
CA PRO A 582 -2.83 -19.60 -2.72
C PRO A 582 -3.46 -19.77 -1.33
N PRO A 583 -4.45 -18.95 -0.94
CA PRO A 583 -5.12 -19.12 0.33
C PRO A 583 -5.77 -20.50 0.40
N GLU A 584 -5.57 -21.21 1.50
CA GLU A 584 -6.17 -22.54 1.71
C GLU A 584 -7.69 -22.45 1.59
N SER A 585 -8.31 -23.45 0.96
CA SER A 585 -9.77 -23.53 0.91
C SER A 585 -10.33 -23.68 2.32
N VAL A 586 -11.28 -22.84 2.69
CA VAL A 586 -11.90 -22.81 4.02
C VAL A 586 -13.41 -22.87 3.86
N THR A 587 -14.03 -23.85 4.52
CA THR A 587 -15.48 -24.02 4.56
C THR A 587 -16.03 -23.56 5.91
N PRO A 588 -17.22 -22.95 5.97
CA PRO A 588 -17.83 -22.56 7.24
C PRO A 588 -18.10 -23.78 8.14
N PRO A 589 -17.75 -23.73 9.43
CA PRO A 589 -17.83 -24.89 10.31
C PRO A 589 -19.26 -25.18 10.82
N ARG A 590 -20.25 -24.33 10.55
CA ARG A 590 -21.62 -24.42 11.11
C ARG A 590 -21.64 -24.56 12.63
N SER A 591 -20.68 -23.95 13.31
CA SER A 591 -20.52 -24.09 14.77
C SER A 591 -21.63 -23.43 15.56
N TRP A 592 -22.44 -22.55 14.95
CA TRP A 592 -23.66 -22.00 15.55
C TRP A 592 -24.65 -23.10 15.97
N SER A 593 -24.60 -24.29 15.36
CA SER A 593 -25.42 -25.44 15.76
C SER A 593 -25.06 -26.02 17.14
N ASN A 594 -23.88 -25.69 17.67
CA ASN A 594 -23.41 -26.13 18.98
C ASN A 594 -22.89 -24.93 19.81
N PRO A 595 -23.79 -24.23 20.53
CA PRO A 595 -23.43 -23.01 21.26
C PRO A 595 -22.27 -23.17 22.25
N ASP A 596 -22.17 -24.31 22.93
CA ASP A 596 -21.12 -24.58 23.93
C ASP A 596 -19.71 -24.58 23.34
N ARG A 597 -19.57 -24.95 22.05
CA ARG A 597 -18.27 -25.01 21.36
C ARG A 597 -18.01 -23.84 20.44
N HIS A 598 -19.05 -23.10 20.03
CA HIS A 598 -18.97 -22.04 19.03
C HIS A 598 -17.84 -21.04 19.33
N LEU A 599 -17.72 -20.58 20.58
CA LEU A 599 -16.71 -19.61 20.98
C LEU A 599 -15.27 -20.10 20.75
N LEU A 600 -14.99 -21.35 21.11
CA LEU A 600 -13.66 -21.93 20.92
C LEU A 600 -13.36 -22.10 19.43
N THR A 601 -14.36 -22.49 18.64
CA THR A 601 -14.24 -22.57 17.18
C THR A 601 -13.93 -21.20 16.58
N VAL A 602 -14.64 -20.14 16.98
CA VAL A 602 -14.41 -18.77 16.46
C VAL A 602 -12.97 -18.30 16.63
N LEU A 603 -12.33 -18.61 17.76
CA LEU A 603 -10.95 -18.19 18.03
C LEU A 603 -9.90 -18.94 17.18
N GLN A 604 -10.21 -20.17 16.77
CA GLN A 604 -9.24 -21.06 16.13
C GLN A 604 -9.44 -21.14 14.61
N ASP A 605 -10.70 -21.18 14.17
CA ASP A 605 -11.09 -21.52 12.82
C ASP A 605 -10.76 -20.40 11.80
N PRO A 606 -10.09 -20.73 10.69
CA PRO A 606 -9.78 -19.77 9.63
C PRO A 606 -10.99 -19.05 9.03
N TRP A 607 -12.18 -19.66 9.03
CA TRP A 607 -13.41 -19.07 8.49
C TRP A 607 -13.74 -17.77 9.23
N TYR A 608 -13.78 -17.84 10.56
CA TYR A 608 -14.15 -16.69 11.38
C TYR A 608 -13.10 -15.58 11.35
N LYS A 609 -11.80 -15.92 11.21
CA LYS A 609 -10.73 -14.92 11.02
C LYS A 609 -10.91 -14.15 9.71
N ARG A 610 -11.22 -14.86 8.62
CA ARG A 610 -11.50 -14.27 7.30
C ARG A 610 -12.78 -13.44 7.32
N LEU A 611 -13.85 -13.98 7.89
CA LEU A 611 -15.13 -13.29 8.03
C LEU A 611 -14.99 -11.99 8.82
N PHE A 612 -14.26 -11.99 9.94
CA PHE A 612 -14.00 -10.80 10.74
C PHE A 612 -13.27 -9.71 9.94
N THR A 613 -12.25 -10.10 9.17
CA THR A 613 -11.49 -9.18 8.30
C THR A 613 -12.39 -8.51 7.25
N ILE A 614 -13.32 -9.28 6.69
CA ILE A 614 -14.27 -8.80 5.68
C ILE A 614 -15.32 -7.89 6.31
N GLN A 615 -15.82 -8.21 7.51
CA GLN A 615 -16.77 -7.38 8.25
C GLN A 615 -16.15 -6.03 8.66
N ASP A 616 -14.90 -6.01 9.12
CA ASP A 616 -14.14 -4.78 9.42
C ASP A 616 -14.04 -3.88 8.18
N THR A 617 -13.65 -4.46 7.04
CA THR A 617 -13.56 -3.74 5.78
C THR A 617 -14.92 -3.20 5.35
N LEU A 618 -15.99 -4.00 5.48
CA LEU A 618 -17.34 -3.58 5.13
C LEU A 618 -17.72 -2.33 5.93
N PHE A 619 -17.56 -2.35 7.26
CA PHE A 619 -17.84 -1.21 8.13
C PHE A 619 -17.09 0.05 7.69
N HIS A 620 -15.76 -0.03 7.54
CA HIS A 620 -14.95 1.12 7.15
C HIS A 620 -15.28 1.63 5.74
N THR A 621 -15.56 0.73 4.80
CA THR A 621 -15.96 1.08 3.44
C THR A 621 -17.32 1.78 3.41
N SER A 622 -18.26 1.34 4.26
CA SER A 622 -19.54 2.02 4.42
C SER A 622 -19.37 3.42 4.99
N THR A 623 -18.57 3.57 6.05
CA THR A 623 -18.31 4.90 6.63
C THR A 623 -17.65 5.83 5.63
N ASP A 624 -16.67 5.35 4.86
CA ASP A 624 -15.98 6.15 3.84
C ASP A 624 -16.91 6.54 2.70
N PHE A 625 -17.75 5.61 2.22
CA PHE A 625 -18.70 5.87 1.16
C PHE A 625 -19.68 6.98 1.54
N PHE A 626 -20.27 6.91 2.74
CA PHE A 626 -21.25 7.90 3.17
C PHE A 626 -20.60 9.22 3.58
N HIS A 627 -19.60 9.17 4.45
CA HIS A 627 -18.99 10.38 5.02
C HIS A 627 -18.08 11.09 4.02
N LYS A 628 -17.12 10.38 3.41
CA LYS A 628 -16.12 11.01 2.54
C LYS A 628 -16.65 11.26 1.13
N SER A 629 -17.44 10.33 0.56
CA SER A 629 -17.89 10.47 -0.84
C SER A 629 -19.19 11.26 -0.99
N HIS A 630 -20.08 11.24 0.02
CA HIS A 630 -21.41 11.87 -0.08
C HIS A 630 -21.69 12.96 0.96
N GLY A 631 -20.81 13.13 1.95
CA GLY A 631 -20.99 14.13 3.03
C GLY A 631 -22.16 13.80 3.97
N TYR A 632 -22.55 12.53 4.09
CA TYR A 632 -23.64 12.11 4.97
C TYR A 632 -23.15 12.01 6.41
N GLN A 633 -24.06 12.22 7.37
CA GLN A 633 -23.72 12.21 8.80
C GLN A 633 -24.07 10.87 9.45
N TYR A 634 -23.18 10.39 10.31
CA TYR A 634 -23.41 9.17 11.08
C TYR A 634 -24.33 9.44 12.28
N CYS A 635 -25.34 8.59 12.47
CA CYS A 635 -26.31 8.69 13.55
C CYS A 635 -26.04 7.65 14.63
N LEU A 636 -25.95 8.11 15.88
CA LEU A 636 -26.02 7.25 17.05
C LEU A 636 -27.50 7.00 17.37
N VAL A 637 -27.96 5.79 17.09
CA VAL A 637 -29.36 5.36 17.28
C VAL A 637 -29.49 4.43 18.49
N PRO A 638 -30.60 4.49 19.25
CA PRO A 638 -30.84 3.56 20.35
C PRO A 638 -31.08 2.13 19.83
N SER A 639 -30.99 1.12 20.70
CA SER A 639 -31.37 -0.27 20.37
C SER A 639 -32.82 -0.60 20.74
N THR A 640 -33.50 0.31 21.44
CA THR A 640 -34.90 0.16 21.87
C THR A 640 -35.79 1.22 21.21
N THR A 641 -37.04 0.88 20.93
CA THR A 641 -38.04 1.80 20.37
C THR A 641 -39.44 1.49 20.90
N ASP A 642 -40.25 2.55 21.06
CA ASP A 642 -41.69 2.46 21.31
C ASP A 642 -42.51 2.48 20.01
N ALA A 643 -41.88 2.82 18.87
CA ALA A 643 -42.47 2.87 17.55
C ALA A 643 -41.67 1.96 16.61
N VAL A 644 -42.09 0.70 16.52
CA VAL A 644 -41.48 -0.30 15.62
C VAL A 644 -41.76 0.04 14.16
N SER A 645 -40.84 -0.24 13.26
CA SER A 645 -41.00 0.08 11.84
C SER A 645 -41.95 -0.89 11.13
N SER A 646 -42.03 -2.14 11.61
CA SER A 646 -42.93 -3.19 11.13
C SER A 646 -43.91 -3.59 12.27
N PRO A 647 -44.93 -2.77 12.58
CA PRO A 647 -45.92 -3.09 13.61
C PRO A 647 -46.89 -4.16 13.15
N MET A 648 -47.48 -4.92 14.09
CA MET A 648 -48.44 -6.03 13.86
C MET A 648 -49.78 -5.61 13.19
N GLY A 649 -49.73 -5.07 11.98
CA GLY A 649 -50.83 -4.72 11.08
C GLY A 649 -50.67 -5.39 9.70
N LEU A 650 -51.43 -4.94 8.71
CA LEU A 650 -51.23 -5.34 7.31
C LEU A 650 -49.88 -4.80 6.81
N GLY A 651 -49.20 -5.53 5.92
CA GLY A 651 -47.89 -5.14 5.39
C GLY A 651 -46.70 -5.36 6.33
N SER A 652 -46.94 -5.90 7.53
CA SER A 652 -45.88 -6.33 8.46
C SER A 652 -45.38 -7.71 8.10
N ASP A 653 -44.06 -7.84 7.94
CA ASP A 653 -43.36 -9.08 7.58
C ASP A 653 -42.46 -9.61 8.70
N SER A 654 -42.26 -8.84 9.77
CA SER A 654 -41.41 -9.20 10.91
C SER A 654 -42.18 -9.23 12.22
N LEU A 655 -41.70 -10.04 13.17
CA LEU A 655 -42.26 -10.10 14.53
C LEU A 655 -41.43 -9.22 15.48
N PRO A 656 -42.00 -8.15 16.07
CA PRO A 656 -41.27 -7.30 17.02
C PRO A 656 -40.82 -8.05 18.28
N VAL A 657 -39.62 -7.74 18.78
CA VAL A 657 -39.09 -8.31 20.03
C VAL A 657 -39.44 -7.39 21.20
N SER A 658 -40.47 -7.77 21.97
CA SER A 658 -40.88 -7.04 23.17
C SER A 658 -39.92 -7.30 24.35
N VAL A 659 -39.58 -6.24 25.07
CA VAL A 659 -38.73 -6.28 26.28
C VAL A 659 -39.29 -5.36 27.37
N SER A 660 -38.93 -5.64 28.62
CA SER A 660 -39.21 -4.74 29.75
C SER A 660 -37.91 -4.10 30.21
N LEU A 661 -37.74 -2.80 29.93
CA LEU A 661 -36.57 -2.04 30.34
C LEU A 661 -36.90 -1.30 31.64
N LEU A 662 -36.38 -1.79 32.77
CA LEU A 662 -36.65 -1.24 34.11
C LEU A 662 -38.15 -1.11 34.43
N GLY A 663 -38.96 -2.05 33.94
CA GLY A 663 -40.42 -2.06 34.15
C GLY A 663 -41.21 -1.30 33.09
N GLN A 664 -40.57 -0.59 32.16
CA GLN A 664 -41.22 0.01 30.99
C GLN A 664 -41.28 -1.00 29.83
N PRO A 665 -42.48 -1.37 29.35
CA PRO A 665 -42.62 -2.15 28.13
C PRO A 665 -42.12 -1.33 26.93
N THR A 666 -41.19 -1.88 26.16
CA THR A 666 -40.62 -1.30 24.93
C THR A 666 -40.26 -2.44 23.97
N TYR A 667 -39.79 -2.14 22.77
CA TYR A 667 -39.29 -3.13 21.83
C TYR A 667 -37.80 -2.96 21.57
N LEU A 668 -37.12 -4.04 21.18
CA LEU A 668 -35.85 -3.93 20.47
C LEU A 668 -36.11 -3.50 19.02
N ALA A 669 -35.20 -2.72 18.47
CA ALA A 669 -35.36 -2.09 17.16
C ALA A 669 -35.29 -3.11 16.01
N ASP A 670 -36.36 -3.23 15.24
CA ASP A 670 -36.38 -3.95 13.97
C ASP A 670 -35.72 -3.13 12.85
N SER A 671 -35.85 -1.81 12.91
CA SER A 671 -35.15 -0.80 12.10
C SER A 671 -35.08 0.51 12.90
N MET A 672 -34.14 1.40 12.55
CA MET A 672 -34.06 2.75 13.10
C MET A 672 -34.30 3.82 12.04
N GLN A 673 -34.99 3.46 10.96
CA GLN A 673 -35.36 4.34 9.86
C GLN A 673 -36.06 5.62 10.33
N PHE A 674 -37.04 5.54 11.25
CA PHE A 674 -37.74 6.73 11.74
C PHE A 674 -36.82 7.69 12.52
N ALA A 675 -35.79 7.14 13.20
CA ALA A 675 -34.78 7.95 13.85
C ALA A 675 -33.93 8.69 12.82
N LEU A 676 -33.54 8.03 11.72
CA LEU A 676 -32.82 8.68 10.61
C LEU A 676 -33.62 9.84 10.00
N GLU A 677 -34.93 9.66 9.79
CA GLU A 677 -35.80 10.73 9.31
C GLU A 677 -35.90 11.92 10.28
N TYR A 678 -35.81 11.65 11.58
CA TYR A 678 -35.71 12.68 12.61
C TYR A 678 -34.35 13.40 12.56
N PHE A 679 -33.24 12.67 12.50
CA PHE A 679 -31.89 13.25 12.41
C PHE A 679 -31.70 14.16 11.20
N LEU A 680 -32.27 13.79 10.05
CA LEU A 680 -32.25 14.59 8.82
C LEU A 680 -32.93 15.97 8.98
N ARG A 681 -33.76 16.14 10.02
CA ARG A 681 -34.47 17.39 10.38
C ARG A 681 -33.78 18.20 11.47
N ILE A 682 -32.80 17.62 12.19
CA ILE A 682 -32.06 18.31 13.25
C ILE A 682 -31.10 19.34 12.65
N ARG A 683 -30.19 18.89 11.78
CA ARG A 683 -29.22 19.73 11.08
C ARG A 683 -29.69 19.94 9.65
N ASP A 684 -30.19 21.13 9.37
CA ASP A 684 -30.78 21.48 8.08
C ASP A 684 -29.95 22.61 7.42
N PRO A 685 -29.37 22.42 6.21
CA PRO A 685 -29.43 21.23 5.37
C PRO A 685 -28.30 20.22 5.63
N VAL A 686 -28.62 18.93 5.57
CA VAL A 686 -27.67 17.83 5.36
C VAL A 686 -28.18 16.95 4.21
N PRO A 687 -27.29 16.46 3.32
CA PRO A 687 -27.71 15.70 2.13
C PRO A 687 -28.28 14.31 2.48
N GLY A 688 -27.78 13.70 3.56
CA GLY A 688 -28.26 12.42 4.05
C GLY A 688 -27.64 12.05 5.40
N VAL A 689 -28.19 11.01 6.01
CA VAL A 689 -27.76 10.42 7.28
C VAL A 689 -27.74 8.90 7.18
N TYR A 690 -26.93 8.25 8.01
CA TYR A 690 -26.81 6.80 8.00
C TYR A 690 -26.39 6.25 9.36
N TYR A 691 -26.60 4.96 9.57
CA TYR A 691 -25.99 4.22 10.67
C TYR A 691 -25.57 2.81 10.23
N VAL A 692 -24.68 2.21 11.01
CA VAL A 692 -24.35 0.78 10.95
C VAL A 692 -24.50 0.22 12.36
N SER A 693 -25.50 -0.61 12.58
CA SER A 693 -25.87 -1.13 13.91
C SER A 693 -26.65 -2.44 13.77
N THR A 694 -27.17 -2.98 14.87
CA THR A 694 -27.92 -4.24 14.87
C THR A 694 -29.43 -4.01 14.85
N SER A 695 -30.13 -4.85 14.10
CA SER A 695 -31.59 -4.96 14.09
C SER A 695 -32.04 -6.29 14.66
N PHE A 696 -33.27 -6.34 15.18
CA PHE A 696 -33.81 -7.48 15.91
C PHE A 696 -35.14 -7.97 15.34
N ARG A 697 -35.34 -9.28 15.31
CA ARG A 697 -36.58 -9.92 14.86
C ARG A 697 -36.95 -11.14 15.70
N GLY A 698 -38.24 -11.36 15.88
CA GLY A 698 -38.82 -12.36 16.79
C GLY A 698 -39.25 -13.68 16.14
N GLU A 699 -39.22 -13.77 14.81
CA GLU A 699 -39.48 -15.01 14.08
C GLU A 699 -38.44 -16.11 14.37
N ASP A 700 -38.76 -17.35 14.00
CA ASP A 700 -37.79 -18.44 14.12
C ASP A 700 -36.69 -18.28 13.07
N HIS A 701 -35.45 -18.59 13.45
CA HIS A 701 -34.31 -18.48 12.53
C HIS A 701 -34.30 -19.62 11.50
N ASP A 702 -33.84 -19.33 10.29
CA ASP A 702 -33.63 -20.30 9.23
C ASP A 702 -32.39 -19.91 8.39
N ALA A 703 -32.26 -20.45 7.18
CA ALA A 703 -31.13 -20.14 6.30
C ALA A 703 -31.15 -18.69 5.73
N ARG A 704 -32.25 -17.95 5.91
CA ARG A 704 -32.50 -16.58 5.39
C ARG A 704 -32.90 -15.57 6.47
N HIS A 705 -33.22 -16.01 7.68
CA HIS A 705 -33.68 -15.20 8.82
C HIS A 705 -32.90 -15.52 10.10
N VAL A 706 -32.51 -14.48 10.83
CA VAL A 706 -31.83 -14.57 12.13
C VAL A 706 -32.42 -13.52 13.08
N ASN A 707 -32.30 -13.73 14.39
CA ASN A 707 -32.97 -12.89 15.39
C ASN A 707 -32.24 -11.58 15.70
N GLN A 708 -30.92 -11.55 15.47
CA GLN A 708 -30.13 -10.33 15.47
C GLN A 708 -29.19 -10.36 14.26
N PHE A 709 -29.16 -9.27 13.51
CA PHE A 709 -28.32 -9.11 12.32
C PHE A 709 -27.76 -7.70 12.26
N HIS A 710 -26.71 -7.50 11.48
CA HIS A 710 -26.13 -6.19 11.25
C HIS A 710 -26.81 -5.51 10.06
N HIS A 711 -27.19 -4.26 10.28
CA HIS A 711 -28.01 -3.47 9.39
C HIS A 711 -27.31 -2.16 9.07
N VAL A 712 -27.07 -1.92 7.78
CA VAL A 712 -26.66 -0.61 7.28
C VAL A 712 -27.90 0.08 6.75
N GLU A 713 -28.31 1.18 7.38
CA GLU A 713 -29.44 1.99 6.92
C GLU A 713 -28.98 3.40 6.59
N CYS A 714 -29.57 3.99 5.56
CA CYS A 714 -29.42 5.40 5.26
C CYS A 714 -30.75 6.04 4.87
N GLU A 715 -30.86 7.34 5.14
CA GLU A 715 -31.98 8.18 4.77
C GLU A 715 -31.43 9.49 4.18
N LEU A 716 -31.91 9.88 3.01
CA LEU A 716 -31.41 11.04 2.28
C LEU A 716 -32.54 11.96 1.82
N ARG A 717 -32.19 13.23 1.60
CA ARG A 717 -33.09 14.18 0.96
C ARG A 717 -33.03 13.96 -0.55
N GLY A 718 -34.15 13.59 -1.15
CA GLY A 718 -34.15 13.30 -2.57
C GLY A 718 -35.34 12.52 -3.07
N SER A 719 -35.34 12.27 -4.38
CA SER A 719 -36.34 11.44 -5.05
C SER A 719 -35.99 9.96 -4.94
N PHE A 720 -36.99 9.09 -5.13
CA PHE A 720 -36.82 7.65 -5.26
C PHE A 720 -35.65 7.22 -6.16
N ALA A 721 -35.52 7.83 -7.35
CA ALA A 721 -34.45 7.54 -8.30
C ALA A 721 -33.05 7.91 -7.76
N GLN A 722 -32.94 8.97 -6.95
CA GLN A 722 -31.69 9.31 -6.27
C GLN A 722 -31.35 8.27 -5.21
N GLY A 723 -32.35 7.77 -4.47
CA GLY A 723 -32.18 6.67 -3.53
C GLY A 723 -31.59 5.42 -4.19
N ILE A 724 -32.18 4.97 -5.31
CA ILE A 724 -31.68 3.81 -6.07
C ILE A 724 -30.23 4.04 -6.50
N LYS A 725 -29.93 5.21 -7.08
CA LYS A 725 -28.57 5.53 -7.53
C LYS A 725 -27.53 5.44 -6.40
N ILE A 726 -27.88 5.91 -5.20
CA ILE A 726 -26.99 5.85 -4.03
C ILE A 726 -26.83 4.40 -3.55
N ALA A 727 -27.91 3.62 -3.51
CA ALA A 727 -27.85 2.20 -3.14
C ALA A 727 -26.99 1.38 -4.12
N GLU A 728 -27.15 1.58 -5.43
CA GLU A 728 -26.32 0.93 -6.45
C GLU A 728 -24.86 1.32 -6.34
N GLY A 729 -24.58 2.61 -6.17
CA GLY A 729 -23.22 3.12 -5.95
C GLY A 729 -22.57 2.50 -4.71
N TYR A 730 -23.35 2.30 -3.65
CA TYR A 730 -22.88 1.66 -2.41
C TYR A 730 -22.50 0.20 -2.64
N ILE A 731 -23.36 -0.60 -3.27
CA ILE A 731 -23.10 -2.01 -3.59
C ILE A 731 -21.87 -2.15 -4.50
N LEU A 732 -21.79 -1.35 -5.57
CA LEU A 732 -20.66 -1.37 -6.49
C LEU A 732 -19.34 -0.99 -5.79
N ASN A 733 -19.38 -0.01 -4.89
CA ASN A 733 -18.20 0.40 -4.12
C ASN A 733 -17.74 -0.69 -3.15
N LEU A 734 -18.66 -1.35 -2.43
CA LEU A 734 -18.34 -2.48 -1.56
C LEU A 734 -17.68 -3.61 -2.35
N VAL A 735 -18.28 -4.03 -3.47
CA VAL A 735 -17.75 -5.14 -4.29
C VAL A 735 -16.39 -4.79 -4.89
N ALA A 736 -16.21 -3.57 -5.40
CA ALA A 736 -14.93 -3.12 -5.92
C ALA A 736 -13.84 -3.14 -4.83
N ARG A 737 -14.18 -2.71 -3.62
CA ARG A 737 -13.26 -2.72 -2.47
C ARG A 737 -12.90 -4.14 -2.04
N LEU A 738 -13.88 -5.02 -1.95
CA LEU A 738 -13.70 -6.43 -1.57
C LEU A 738 -12.85 -7.18 -2.59
N LEU A 739 -13.07 -7.00 -3.89
CA LEU A 739 -12.24 -7.62 -4.93
C LEU A 739 -10.80 -7.07 -4.89
N ARG A 740 -10.63 -5.76 -4.72
CA ARG A 740 -9.29 -5.16 -4.70
C ARG A 740 -8.44 -5.69 -3.55
N ASP A 741 -9.02 -5.80 -2.35
CA ASP A 741 -8.25 -6.09 -1.14
C ASP A 741 -8.30 -7.58 -0.75
N TYR A 742 -9.37 -8.31 -1.12
CA TYR A 742 -9.67 -9.64 -0.57
C TYR A 742 -10.16 -10.70 -1.57
N GLU A 743 -10.03 -10.47 -2.89
CA GLU A 743 -10.46 -11.45 -3.92
C GLU A 743 -9.98 -12.88 -3.63
N ALA A 744 -8.70 -13.06 -3.27
CA ALA A 744 -8.14 -14.37 -2.99
C ALA A 744 -8.77 -15.03 -1.74
N ILE A 745 -9.03 -14.25 -0.69
CA ILE A 745 -9.68 -14.74 0.53
C ILE A 745 -11.11 -15.16 0.23
N ILE A 746 -11.86 -14.36 -0.54
CA ILE A 746 -13.24 -14.66 -0.93
C ILE A 746 -13.28 -15.91 -1.81
N GLN A 747 -12.40 -15.97 -2.82
CA GLN A 747 -12.24 -17.13 -3.69
C GLN A 747 -11.97 -18.42 -2.91
N ALA A 748 -11.07 -18.39 -1.93
CA ALA A 748 -10.76 -19.55 -1.12
C ALA A 748 -11.80 -19.83 -0.01
N SER A 749 -12.88 -19.06 0.08
CA SER A 749 -13.92 -19.23 1.09
C SER A 749 -15.33 -19.36 0.47
N THR A 750 -15.42 -19.58 -0.86
CA THR A 750 -16.71 -19.80 -1.51
C THR A 750 -17.31 -21.14 -1.10
N ALA A 751 -18.57 -21.14 -0.66
CA ALA A 751 -19.25 -22.33 -0.12
C ALA A 751 -19.46 -23.44 -1.17
N ASP A 752 -19.61 -23.05 -2.45
CA ASP A 752 -19.82 -23.99 -3.55
C ASP A 752 -18.56 -24.77 -3.97
N GLY A 753 -17.41 -24.46 -3.34
CA GLY A 753 -16.11 -25.10 -3.61
C GLY A 753 -15.54 -24.79 -5.00
N THR A 754 -16.20 -23.94 -5.79
CA THR A 754 -15.77 -23.62 -7.17
C THR A 754 -14.73 -22.52 -7.21
N GLY A 755 -14.62 -21.70 -6.15
CA GLY A 755 -13.74 -20.53 -6.11
C GLY A 755 -14.12 -19.47 -7.14
N ARG A 756 -15.34 -19.51 -7.68
CA ARG A 756 -15.78 -18.59 -8.73
C ARG A 756 -16.26 -17.26 -8.16
N LEU A 757 -15.71 -16.17 -8.71
CA LEU A 757 -16.07 -14.80 -8.35
C LEU A 757 -16.76 -14.04 -9.49
N ASP A 758 -17.23 -14.74 -10.53
CA ASP A 758 -17.81 -14.13 -11.73
C ASP A 758 -18.97 -13.19 -11.42
N HIS A 759 -19.81 -13.54 -10.44
CA HIS A 759 -20.91 -12.69 -9.97
C HIS A 759 -20.46 -11.35 -9.34
N LEU A 760 -19.24 -11.29 -8.80
CA LEU A 760 -18.66 -10.05 -8.25
C LEU A 760 -17.90 -9.31 -9.35
N THR A 761 -17.04 -10.01 -10.10
CA THR A 761 -16.17 -9.38 -11.10
C THR A 761 -16.95 -8.82 -12.29
N SER A 762 -18.07 -9.43 -12.66
CA SER A 762 -18.92 -8.95 -13.75
C SER A 762 -19.92 -7.87 -13.34
N LEU A 763 -20.09 -7.58 -12.04
CA LEU A 763 -21.16 -6.71 -11.55
C LEU A 763 -21.13 -5.31 -12.15
N HIS A 764 -19.93 -4.73 -12.32
CA HIS A 764 -19.77 -3.40 -12.88
C HIS A 764 -20.05 -3.38 -14.39
N ASP A 765 -19.66 -4.44 -15.12
CA ASP A 765 -19.96 -4.58 -16.54
C ASP A 765 -21.44 -4.87 -16.77
N TYR A 766 -22.07 -5.63 -15.86
CA TYR A 766 -23.51 -5.87 -15.84
C TYR A 766 -24.29 -4.56 -15.64
N ALA A 767 -23.88 -3.69 -14.72
CA ALA A 767 -24.51 -2.38 -14.55
C ALA A 767 -24.35 -1.51 -15.81
N LYS A 768 -23.17 -1.52 -16.43
CA LYS A 768 -22.92 -0.79 -17.68
C LYS A 768 -23.79 -1.28 -18.83
N SER A 769 -23.98 -2.60 -18.97
CA SER A 769 -24.81 -3.16 -20.04
C SER A 769 -26.30 -2.82 -19.89
N HIS A 770 -26.72 -2.36 -18.70
CA HIS A 770 -28.09 -1.94 -18.38
C HIS A 770 -28.21 -0.42 -18.18
N GLY A 771 -27.42 0.37 -18.92
CA GLY A 771 -27.55 1.84 -18.91
C GLY A 771 -26.88 2.52 -17.72
N GLY A 772 -25.97 1.83 -17.02
CA GLY A 772 -25.21 2.38 -15.90
C GLY A 772 -25.82 2.15 -14.52
N GLY A 773 -26.83 1.28 -14.41
CA GLY A 773 -27.48 0.87 -13.15
C GLY A 773 -27.98 -0.57 -13.23
N PHE A 774 -28.70 -1.06 -12.22
CA PHE A 774 -29.32 -2.38 -12.24
C PHE A 774 -30.71 -2.32 -12.89
N PRO A 775 -31.14 -3.38 -13.60
CA PRO A 775 -32.47 -3.44 -14.18
C PRO A 775 -33.55 -3.29 -13.11
N GLN A 776 -34.63 -2.60 -13.47
CA GLN A 776 -35.80 -2.38 -12.61
C GLN A 776 -37.03 -2.96 -13.29
N ILE A 777 -37.90 -3.60 -12.52
CA ILE A 777 -39.16 -4.16 -13.01
C ILE A 777 -40.24 -3.95 -11.95
N THR A 778 -41.42 -3.49 -12.39
CA THR A 778 -42.55 -3.33 -11.48
C THR A 778 -43.07 -4.69 -11.02
N PHE A 779 -43.73 -4.73 -9.88
CA PHE A 779 -44.29 -5.97 -9.34
C PHE A 779 -45.30 -6.60 -10.30
N ASP A 780 -46.16 -5.82 -10.93
CA ASP A 780 -47.13 -6.33 -11.89
C ASP A 780 -46.47 -6.82 -13.19
N ASP A 781 -45.47 -6.10 -13.69
CA ASP A 781 -44.71 -6.54 -14.86
C ASP A 781 -43.95 -7.84 -14.57
N ALA A 782 -43.38 -7.98 -13.37
CA ALA A 782 -42.74 -9.22 -12.94
C ALA A 782 -43.72 -10.39 -12.98
N LEU A 783 -44.93 -10.24 -12.42
CA LEU A 783 -45.95 -11.31 -12.46
C LEU A 783 -46.44 -11.63 -13.89
N SER A 784 -46.32 -10.69 -14.82
CA SER A 784 -46.68 -10.88 -16.23
C SER A 784 -45.64 -11.69 -17.02
N LEU A 785 -44.43 -11.87 -16.49
CA LEU A 785 -43.35 -12.59 -17.17
C LEU A 785 -43.72 -14.05 -17.44
N PRO A 786 -43.42 -14.61 -18.63
CA PRO A 786 -43.66 -16.02 -18.93
C PRO A 786 -42.98 -16.96 -17.94
N THR A 787 -41.77 -16.62 -17.49
CA THR A 787 -41.01 -17.38 -16.48
C THR A 787 -41.76 -17.47 -15.16
N MET A 788 -42.58 -16.48 -14.80
CA MET A 788 -43.36 -16.46 -13.57
C MET A 788 -44.65 -17.29 -13.67
N GLN A 789 -45.04 -17.71 -14.88
CA GLN A 789 -46.25 -18.46 -15.19
C GLN A 789 -45.97 -19.93 -15.60
N ASP A 790 -44.68 -20.31 -15.74
CA ASP A 790 -44.28 -21.61 -16.27
C ASP A 790 -44.34 -22.73 -15.19
N GLY A 791 -45.18 -23.76 -15.39
CA GLY A 791 -45.25 -24.95 -14.53
C GLY A 791 -46.61 -25.18 -13.88
N LYS A 792 -47.18 -26.36 -14.13
CA LYS A 792 -48.33 -26.88 -13.38
C LYS A 792 -47.92 -27.00 -11.91
N ASP A 793 -48.62 -26.28 -11.03
CA ASP A 793 -48.54 -26.32 -9.56
C ASP A 793 -47.43 -25.52 -8.83
N ALA A 794 -46.70 -24.61 -9.49
CA ALA A 794 -45.67 -23.79 -8.83
C ALA A 794 -46.15 -22.36 -8.50
N ILE A 795 -46.37 -22.05 -7.22
CA ILE A 795 -46.84 -20.74 -6.74
C ILE A 795 -45.65 -19.75 -6.63
N THR A 796 -45.53 -18.81 -7.59
CA THR A 796 -44.47 -17.77 -7.65
C THR A 796 -44.81 -16.51 -6.85
N TRP A 797 -46.07 -16.35 -6.46
CA TRP A 797 -46.56 -15.28 -5.61
C TRP A 797 -47.72 -15.76 -4.75
N ARG A 798 -47.96 -15.14 -3.59
CA ARG A 798 -49.08 -15.47 -2.69
C ARG A 798 -49.83 -14.21 -2.27
N PRO A 799 -51.14 -14.29 -1.96
CA PRO A 799 -51.83 -13.18 -1.33
C PRO A 799 -51.26 -12.89 0.06
N VAL A 800 -51.27 -11.63 0.48
CA VAL A 800 -50.94 -11.22 1.85
C VAL A 800 -51.95 -11.80 2.85
N SER A 801 -53.21 -11.94 2.43
CA SER A 801 -54.30 -12.53 3.21
C SER A 801 -55.00 -13.60 2.39
N GLU A 802 -54.96 -14.87 2.83
CA GLU A 802 -55.60 -15.99 2.12
C GLU A 802 -57.11 -15.79 1.92
N SER A 803 -57.76 -15.02 2.80
CA SER A 803 -59.19 -14.72 2.75
C SER A 803 -59.56 -13.47 1.94
N ASP A 804 -58.60 -12.67 1.49
CA ASP A 804 -58.86 -11.38 0.85
C ASP A 804 -57.70 -10.92 -0.07
N LEU A 805 -57.87 -11.14 -1.37
CA LEU A 805 -56.91 -10.74 -2.41
C LEU A 805 -56.77 -9.21 -2.57
N SER A 806 -57.74 -8.43 -2.09
CA SER A 806 -57.66 -6.96 -2.16
C SER A 806 -56.59 -6.38 -1.22
N LYS A 807 -56.07 -7.19 -0.29
CA LYS A 807 -55.00 -6.82 0.64
C LYS A 807 -53.58 -6.94 0.07
N GLY A 808 -53.47 -7.20 -1.23
CA GLY A 808 -52.20 -7.23 -1.94
C GLY A 808 -51.54 -8.61 -1.99
N ARG A 809 -50.41 -8.65 -2.71
CA ARG A 809 -49.66 -9.84 -3.08
C ARG A 809 -48.17 -9.67 -2.74
N THR A 810 -47.49 -10.79 -2.55
CA THR A 810 -46.02 -10.84 -2.37
C THR A 810 -45.42 -11.99 -3.18
N LEU A 811 -44.15 -11.85 -3.60
CA LEU A 811 -43.43 -12.95 -4.21
C LEU A 811 -43.13 -14.06 -3.20
N THR A 812 -43.07 -15.29 -3.68
CA THR A 812 -42.52 -16.42 -2.94
C THR A 812 -41.00 -16.52 -3.20
N PRO A 813 -40.23 -17.28 -2.39
CA PRO A 813 -38.82 -17.56 -2.68
C PRO A 813 -38.58 -18.13 -4.09
N LEU A 814 -39.55 -18.89 -4.62
CA LEU A 814 -39.49 -19.38 -5.99
C LEU A 814 -39.68 -18.24 -7.01
N GLY A 815 -40.60 -17.30 -6.75
CA GLY A 815 -40.79 -16.11 -7.57
C GLY A 815 -39.53 -15.24 -7.64
N GLU A 816 -38.90 -14.95 -6.50
CA GLU A 816 -37.62 -14.22 -6.45
C GLU A 816 -36.54 -14.92 -7.30
N LYS A 817 -36.41 -16.24 -7.15
CA LYS A 817 -35.44 -17.04 -7.89
C LYS A 817 -35.68 -16.97 -9.40
N ARG A 818 -36.93 -17.12 -9.84
CA ARG A 818 -37.29 -17.06 -11.27
C ARG A 818 -37.09 -15.68 -11.86
N LEU A 819 -37.29 -14.64 -11.05
CA LEU A 819 -37.01 -13.27 -11.46
C LEU A 819 -35.50 -13.08 -11.67
N LEU A 820 -34.66 -13.53 -10.73
CA LEU A 820 -33.20 -13.52 -10.91
C LEU A 820 -32.76 -14.32 -12.14
N GLU A 821 -33.33 -15.51 -12.37
CA GLU A 821 -33.05 -16.34 -13.56
C GLU A 821 -33.40 -15.61 -14.87
N HIS A 822 -34.51 -14.86 -14.91
CA HIS A 822 -34.89 -14.04 -16.06
C HIS A 822 -33.82 -13.00 -16.42
N PHE A 823 -33.16 -12.43 -15.41
CA PHE A 823 -32.07 -11.45 -15.56
C PHE A 823 -30.68 -12.08 -15.59
N GLY A 824 -30.58 -13.38 -15.92
CA GLY A 824 -29.32 -14.11 -16.10
C GLY A 824 -28.58 -14.41 -14.79
N GLY A 825 -29.28 -14.37 -13.65
CA GLY A 825 -28.69 -14.48 -12.30
C GLY A 825 -28.05 -13.18 -11.78
N GLY A 826 -28.17 -12.08 -12.52
CA GLY A 826 -27.69 -10.76 -12.12
C GLY A 826 -28.64 -10.02 -11.16
N PRO A 827 -28.20 -8.87 -10.61
CA PRO A 827 -29.01 -8.01 -9.74
C PRO A 827 -30.26 -7.48 -10.45
N VAL A 828 -31.37 -7.36 -9.73
CA VAL A 828 -32.61 -6.73 -10.22
C VAL A 828 -33.36 -6.03 -9.09
N TRP A 829 -33.91 -4.84 -9.38
CA TRP A 829 -34.85 -4.15 -8.51
C TRP A 829 -36.28 -4.56 -8.84
N LEU A 830 -37.02 -5.04 -7.84
CA LEU A 830 -38.47 -5.20 -7.90
C LEU A 830 -39.11 -3.95 -7.30
N THR A 831 -39.91 -3.22 -8.07
CA THR A 831 -40.49 -1.92 -7.65
C THR A 831 -42.01 -1.96 -7.60
N GLU A 832 -42.63 -0.98 -6.96
CA GLU A 832 -44.10 -0.78 -6.97
C GLU A 832 -44.89 -1.99 -6.43
N MET A 833 -44.49 -2.49 -5.27
CA MET A 833 -45.23 -3.52 -4.54
C MET A 833 -46.64 -3.02 -4.16
N ASP A 834 -47.58 -3.96 -3.99
CA ASP A 834 -48.92 -3.66 -3.48
C ASP A 834 -48.78 -2.99 -2.08
N HIS A 835 -49.41 -1.84 -1.84
CA HIS A 835 -49.11 -1.01 -0.66
C HIS A 835 -49.31 -1.74 0.67
N LEU A 836 -50.37 -2.56 0.74
CA LEU A 836 -50.70 -3.40 1.90
C LEU A 836 -49.79 -4.63 2.08
N SER A 837 -48.84 -4.89 1.18
CA SER A 837 -47.83 -5.96 1.33
C SER A 837 -46.49 -5.47 1.88
N VAL A 838 -46.32 -4.14 2.06
CA VAL A 838 -45.11 -3.51 2.59
C VAL A 838 -45.42 -2.59 3.77
N PRO A 839 -44.42 -2.10 4.53
CA PRO A 839 -44.70 -1.25 5.69
C PRO A 839 -45.41 0.08 5.37
N PHE A 840 -46.27 0.54 6.30
CA PHE A 840 -47.16 1.69 6.12
C PHE A 840 -46.47 3.01 5.75
N TYR A 841 -45.19 3.18 6.12
CA TYR A 841 -44.46 4.43 5.93
C TYR A 841 -44.06 4.69 4.47
N GLN A 842 -44.25 3.72 3.58
CA GLN A 842 -43.93 3.83 2.16
C GLN A 842 -44.93 4.75 1.45
N ALA A 843 -44.41 5.74 0.73
CA ALA A 843 -45.21 6.71 -0.03
C ALA A 843 -46.04 6.01 -1.12
N TYR A 844 -47.17 6.60 -1.49
CA TYR A 844 -48.01 6.07 -2.57
C TYR A 844 -47.42 6.40 -3.95
N THR A 845 -47.57 5.50 -4.93
CA THR A 845 -47.30 5.84 -6.35
C THR A 845 -48.52 6.45 -7.04
N ASP A 846 -49.72 6.15 -6.53
CA ASP A 846 -50.99 6.49 -7.14
C ASP A 846 -52.02 7.08 -6.13
N PRO A 847 -52.98 7.91 -6.58
CA PRO A 847 -54.01 8.48 -5.70
C PRO A 847 -55.00 7.46 -5.10
N GLY A 848 -55.07 6.25 -5.65
CA GLY A 848 -55.90 5.17 -5.13
C GLY A 848 -55.25 4.40 -3.97
N HIS A 849 -54.03 4.77 -3.57
CA HIS A 849 -53.27 4.18 -2.46
C HIS A 849 -53.08 2.66 -2.63
N THR A 850 -52.95 2.19 -3.87
CA THR A 850 -52.86 0.75 -4.17
C THR A 850 -51.43 0.25 -4.23
N LYS A 851 -50.49 1.12 -4.59
CA LYS A 851 -49.08 0.78 -4.82
C LYS A 851 -48.14 1.65 -3.98
N ALA A 852 -47.07 1.04 -3.52
CA ALA A 852 -46.04 1.68 -2.71
C ALA A 852 -44.82 2.06 -3.56
N ARG A 853 -44.30 3.28 -3.35
CA ARG A 853 -43.06 3.78 -3.95
C ARG A 853 -41.85 3.23 -3.20
N CYS A 854 -41.63 1.93 -3.38
CA CYS A 854 -40.61 1.13 -2.75
C CYS A 854 -39.92 0.21 -3.77
N ALA A 855 -38.75 -0.32 -3.39
CA ALA A 855 -38.01 -1.27 -4.19
C ALA A 855 -37.24 -2.28 -3.34
N ASP A 856 -37.20 -3.53 -3.78
CA ASP A 856 -36.38 -4.59 -3.22
C ASP A 856 -35.27 -4.97 -4.21
N LEU A 857 -34.01 -4.87 -3.79
CA LEU A 857 -32.87 -5.33 -4.57
C LEU A 857 -32.64 -6.81 -4.32
N LEU A 858 -32.88 -7.62 -5.36
CA LEU A 858 -32.64 -9.06 -5.32
C LEU A 858 -31.21 -9.36 -5.76
N LEU A 859 -30.47 -10.11 -4.92
CA LEU A 859 -29.14 -10.64 -5.19
C LEU A 859 -29.06 -12.11 -4.74
N GLY A 860 -28.52 -12.98 -5.59
CA GLY A 860 -28.25 -14.38 -5.23
C GLY A 860 -29.50 -15.20 -4.89
N LYS A 861 -29.91 -15.20 -3.61
CA LYS A 861 -31.04 -15.98 -3.10
C LYS A 861 -32.32 -15.17 -2.85
N GLY A 862 -32.30 -13.86 -3.09
CA GLY A 862 -33.47 -12.99 -2.95
C GLY A 862 -33.09 -11.60 -2.45
N GLU A 863 -34.00 -10.96 -1.72
CA GLU A 863 -33.84 -9.61 -1.22
C GLU A 863 -32.63 -9.45 -0.28
N VAL A 864 -31.75 -8.49 -0.61
CA VAL A 864 -30.60 -8.08 0.22
C VAL A 864 -30.73 -6.65 0.74
N LEU A 865 -31.44 -5.77 0.01
CA LEU A 865 -31.62 -4.37 0.34
C LEU A 865 -33.04 -3.92 0.00
N GLY A 866 -33.73 -3.31 0.96
CA GLY A 866 -35.06 -2.72 0.77
C GLY A 866 -35.00 -1.18 0.78
N LEU A 867 -35.70 -0.53 -0.14
CA LEU A 867 -35.68 0.91 -0.38
C LEU A 867 -37.09 1.50 -0.42
N GLY A 868 -37.25 2.73 0.05
CA GLY A 868 -38.56 3.37 0.14
C GLY A 868 -38.55 4.89 0.15
N GLU A 869 -39.42 5.52 -0.63
CA GLU A 869 -39.75 6.95 -0.46
C GLU A 869 -40.77 7.11 0.67
N ARG A 870 -40.64 8.16 1.49
CA ARG A 870 -41.47 8.37 2.68
C ARG A 870 -42.62 9.33 2.42
N HIS A 871 -43.73 9.14 3.14
CA HIS A 871 -44.82 10.12 3.19
C HIS A 871 -44.33 11.50 3.63
N VAL A 872 -44.72 12.54 2.91
CA VAL A 872 -44.24 13.93 3.12
C VAL A 872 -45.08 14.65 4.16
N SER A 873 -46.38 14.36 4.23
CA SER A 873 -47.31 15.00 5.15
C SER A 873 -47.70 14.09 6.33
N ALA A 874 -48.09 14.71 7.44
CA ALA A 874 -48.63 13.99 8.59
C ALA A 874 -49.96 13.29 8.27
N GLY A 875 -50.80 13.89 7.41
CA GLY A 875 -52.07 13.30 6.99
C GLY A 875 -51.89 11.96 6.29
N GLU A 876 -50.97 11.89 5.32
CA GLU A 876 -50.65 10.63 4.61
C GLU A 876 -50.16 9.53 5.56
N VAL A 877 -49.37 9.89 6.59
CA VAL A 877 -48.93 8.93 7.62
C VAL A 877 -50.12 8.40 8.41
N TRP A 878 -51.05 9.26 8.82
CA TRP A 878 -52.24 8.83 9.56
C TRP A 878 -53.17 7.95 8.70
N ASP A 879 -53.38 8.35 7.45
CA ASP A 879 -54.18 7.56 6.50
C ASP A 879 -53.55 6.18 6.28
N ALA A 880 -52.22 6.11 6.15
CA ALA A 880 -51.51 4.84 6.02
C ALA A 880 -51.60 3.98 7.28
N LEU A 881 -51.44 4.57 8.48
CA LEU A 881 -51.61 3.83 9.75
C LEU A 881 -53.01 3.21 9.87
N ASP A 882 -54.04 3.93 9.44
CA ASP A 882 -55.42 3.45 9.43
C ASP A 882 -55.66 2.37 8.37
N LEU A 883 -55.14 2.58 7.16
CA LEU A 883 -55.21 1.60 6.07
C LEU A 883 -54.56 0.26 6.46
N HIS A 884 -53.40 0.33 7.10
CA HIS A 884 -52.66 -0.84 7.59
C HIS A 884 -53.21 -1.44 8.88
N ARG A 885 -54.21 -0.81 9.50
CA ARG A 885 -54.80 -1.23 10.79
C ARG A 885 -53.75 -1.39 11.88
N VAL A 886 -52.80 -0.45 11.95
CA VAL A 886 -51.70 -0.49 12.91
C VAL A 886 -52.25 -0.38 14.34
N PRO A 887 -51.98 -1.38 15.22
CA PRO A 887 -52.38 -1.29 16.62
C PRO A 887 -51.61 -0.17 17.32
N ASP A 888 -52.26 0.51 18.27
CA ASP A 888 -51.67 1.61 19.05
C ASP A 888 -51.07 2.74 18.19
N LYS A 889 -51.71 3.10 17.07
CA LYS A 889 -51.23 4.14 16.12
C LYS A 889 -50.81 5.46 16.78
N GLU A 890 -51.35 5.78 17.95
CA GLU A 890 -50.98 6.96 18.74
C GLU A 890 -49.49 7.01 19.14
N LYS A 891 -48.80 5.86 19.22
CA LYS A 891 -47.34 5.81 19.46
C LYS A 891 -46.54 6.49 18.34
N TYR A 892 -47.11 6.62 17.14
CA TYR A 892 -46.50 7.27 15.97
C TYR A 892 -46.80 8.77 15.89
N ARG A 893 -47.48 9.35 16.89
CA ARG A 893 -47.80 10.80 16.90
C ARG A 893 -46.56 11.68 16.72
N TRP A 894 -45.44 11.32 17.35
CA TRP A 894 -44.19 12.07 17.19
C TRP A 894 -43.67 11.99 15.75
N TYR A 895 -43.78 10.81 15.12
CA TYR A 895 -43.30 10.55 13.76
C TYR A 895 -44.15 11.29 12.72
N ALA A 896 -45.46 11.41 12.92
CA ALA A 896 -46.31 12.29 12.13
C ALA A 896 -45.98 13.78 12.38
N GLY A 897 -45.83 14.17 13.65
CA GLY A 897 -45.58 15.56 14.06
C GLY A 897 -44.28 16.17 13.52
N ILE A 898 -43.23 15.37 13.30
CA ILE A 898 -41.98 15.89 12.69
C ILE A 898 -42.18 16.40 11.25
N ARG A 899 -43.20 15.92 10.53
CA ARG A 899 -43.57 16.44 9.20
C ARG A 899 -44.35 17.74 9.26
N GLU A 900 -45.15 17.95 10.29
CA GLU A 900 -45.86 19.22 10.49
C GLU A 900 -44.87 20.35 10.77
N SER A 901 -43.83 20.05 11.56
CA SER A 901 -42.78 21.02 11.87
C SER A 901 -41.85 21.28 10.68
N LYS A 902 -41.39 20.22 10.01
CA LYS A 902 -40.46 20.32 8.86
C LYS A 902 -40.82 19.27 7.80
N PRO A 903 -41.66 19.60 6.81
CA PRO A 903 -41.97 18.70 5.70
C PRO A 903 -40.71 18.54 4.83
N LEU A 904 -40.36 17.29 4.52
CA LEU A 904 -39.21 16.94 3.68
C LEU A 904 -39.59 15.73 2.84
N GLN A 905 -39.23 15.77 1.56
CA GLN A 905 -39.23 14.59 0.71
C GLN A 905 -37.95 13.80 0.98
N THR A 906 -38.10 12.57 1.43
CA THR A 906 -36.97 11.70 1.78
C THR A 906 -37.15 10.31 1.20
N VAL A 907 -36.03 9.67 0.94
CA VAL A 907 -35.94 8.26 0.56
C VAL A 907 -34.87 7.64 1.42
N GLY A 908 -35.09 6.40 1.83
CA GLY A 908 -34.08 5.64 2.54
C GLY A 908 -34.11 4.18 2.19
N TRP A 909 -33.10 3.47 2.65
CA TRP A 909 -32.94 2.06 2.43
C TRP A 909 -32.12 1.40 3.54
N GLY A 910 -32.33 0.09 3.69
CA GLY A 910 -31.63 -0.76 4.63
C GLY A 910 -31.09 -2.01 3.94
N MET A 911 -29.86 -2.41 4.29
CA MET A 911 -29.22 -3.61 3.78
C MET A 911 -28.76 -4.53 4.91
N GLY A 912 -29.25 -5.76 4.91
CA GLY A 912 -28.80 -6.81 5.83
C GLY A 912 -27.41 -7.31 5.43
N ILE A 913 -26.41 -7.08 6.30
CA ILE A 913 -25.01 -7.41 6.03
C ILE A 913 -24.82 -8.92 5.82
N GLU A 914 -25.48 -9.75 6.61
CA GLU A 914 -25.33 -11.20 6.55
C GLU A 914 -25.87 -11.78 5.23
N ARG A 915 -26.97 -11.22 4.69
CA ARG A 915 -27.49 -11.62 3.36
C ARG A 915 -26.53 -11.18 2.24
N PHE A 916 -25.98 -9.98 2.34
CA PHE A 916 -24.96 -9.50 1.39
C PHE A 916 -23.69 -10.38 1.42
N LEU A 917 -23.17 -10.71 2.62
CA LEU A 917 -22.00 -11.57 2.76
C LEU A 917 -22.28 -13.00 2.28
N ALA A 918 -23.47 -13.54 2.52
CA ALA A 918 -23.85 -14.84 1.96
C ALA A 918 -23.83 -14.82 0.43
N TRP A 919 -24.25 -13.72 -0.21
CA TRP A 919 -24.08 -13.57 -1.66
C TRP A 919 -22.60 -13.50 -2.08
N VAL A 920 -21.77 -12.70 -1.40
CA VAL A 920 -20.31 -12.57 -1.66
C VAL A 920 -19.59 -13.92 -1.60
N PHE A 921 -19.88 -14.74 -0.59
CA PHE A 921 -19.26 -16.06 -0.41
C PHE A 921 -20.01 -17.19 -1.11
N ARG A 922 -21.06 -16.90 -1.87
CA ARG A 922 -21.98 -17.90 -2.46
C ARG A 922 -22.49 -18.92 -1.44
N HIS A 923 -22.74 -18.45 -0.23
CA HIS A 923 -23.19 -19.25 0.89
C HIS A 923 -24.71 -19.40 0.89
N ASP A 924 -25.18 -20.53 1.41
CA ASP A 924 -26.58 -20.93 1.33
C ASP A 924 -27.38 -20.64 2.62
N ASP A 925 -26.68 -20.38 3.72
CA ASP A 925 -27.20 -20.17 5.07
C ASP A 925 -26.56 -18.94 5.73
N ILE A 926 -27.36 -17.93 6.11
CA ILE A 926 -26.83 -16.70 6.71
C ILE A 926 -26.34 -16.87 8.15
N ARG A 927 -26.68 -17.97 8.84
CA ARG A 927 -26.23 -18.24 10.21
C ARG A 927 -24.71 -18.44 10.29
N ASP A 928 -24.08 -18.85 9.19
CA ASP A 928 -22.62 -18.96 9.07
C ASP A 928 -21.91 -17.61 8.95
N MET A 929 -22.65 -16.52 8.71
CA MET A 929 -22.12 -15.14 8.67
C MET A 929 -22.10 -14.48 10.07
N LEU A 930 -22.56 -15.18 11.11
CA LEU A 930 -22.61 -14.69 12.48
C LEU A 930 -21.35 -15.14 13.25
N ILE A 931 -20.53 -14.18 13.68
CA ILE A 931 -19.39 -14.44 14.57
C ILE A 931 -19.89 -14.67 16.00
N VAL A 932 -20.83 -13.84 16.46
CA VAL A 932 -21.47 -13.96 17.79
C VAL A 932 -22.99 -14.07 17.58
N PRO A 933 -23.52 -15.29 17.40
CA PRO A 933 -24.92 -15.47 17.07
C PRO A 933 -25.86 -15.08 18.21
N ARG A 934 -27.04 -14.57 17.85
CA ARG A 934 -28.21 -14.50 18.73
C ARG A 934 -29.38 -15.11 17.98
N LEU A 935 -29.75 -16.31 18.40
CA LEU A 935 -30.78 -17.12 17.76
C LEU A 935 -31.81 -17.52 18.82
N LYS A 936 -33.08 -17.43 18.46
CA LYS A 936 -34.21 -17.70 19.35
C LYS A 936 -34.14 -19.12 19.89
N GLY A 937 -34.30 -19.26 21.21
CA GLY A 937 -34.22 -20.55 21.90
C GLY A 937 -32.80 -21.09 22.09
N MET A 938 -31.76 -20.36 21.69
CA MET A 938 -30.36 -20.76 21.85
C MET A 938 -29.59 -19.76 22.72
N SER A 939 -28.71 -20.24 23.58
CA SER A 939 -27.87 -19.41 24.43
C SER A 939 -26.42 -19.46 23.95
N PHE A 940 -25.92 -18.33 23.46
CA PHE A 940 -24.51 -18.15 23.07
C PHE A 940 -23.85 -17.18 24.03
N ALA A 941 -22.73 -17.59 24.63
CA ALA A 941 -21.82 -16.66 25.30
C ALA A 941 -20.93 -15.96 24.24
N PRO A 942 -20.32 -14.80 24.55
CA PRO A 942 -20.44 -14.02 25.77
C PRO A 942 -21.75 -13.22 25.82
#